data_AF-V2WWK0-F1
#
_entry.id   AF-V2WWK0-F1
#
_cell.length_a   1.000
_cell.length_b   1.000
_cell.length_c   1.000
_cell.angle_alpha   90.00
_cell.angle_beta   90.00
_cell.angle_gamma   90.00
#
_symmetry.space_group_name_H-M   'P 1'
#
loop_
_entity.id
_entity.type
_entity.pdbx_description
1 polymer ?
#
loop_
_entity_poly.entity_id
_entity_poly.type
_entity_poly.pdbx_seq_one_letter_code
_entity_poly.pdbx_strand_id
1 'polypeptide(L)'
;MSSSSLDSSYILVGDEMPQTSSSEAVAKNTIKVDKEHPSTSSSYIPGSSKGYAHEWTGNDIRISGRHFVDRYGRVCNLRGVNLSGSCKSPANHDDEVFPSEAESVTFVGRPFPLEEAHEHFSRLRRWGFTFIRFLVTWEAVEHAGPGIYDIEYLAYLRSILELLPRYGMIAFVALHQDVWSRYSGGSGAPAWTLEYVGFDLHELEPTGAAWLKGVKGGGHIESERGLWPCGYQKLAASTMATVFWAGDTFAPKLTIKNRHGQQVTAQEFLQNAFIEMSEVLVKAVGDLEAVIGFEMMNEPHRGYIDLQSLHGFDYNTDLHLGSIPTAFESFQLGAGHPTTVAVWTRSFPMPTRKTGQATLNTEGRKVWRPDGPTQGKCIWEMHGVWGWCKNKDEAVMLRENYFVKHPMTGAKIDWYTDFYYPFLKKWTERVRRVSPPEKIVFVEVIPNEFCPTTFTPEHQPSNMVYAPHWYDLRALFDKAFGDFTVNVQGLSRGMFPLKTFYWGQRGARDNYALQIRNIVESGYKALGEKPVIIGECGVPMDMNKGEAFDTDDFTWQARMMDALITALDRALVGFTLWNYNPYNTDSAGDFWNGENFSWFSRGRALPPFLLDYHQTSVTLDNGGRILPVTVRPYPAKTAGVPIKFEYEVTEGRFVFEWVNPSEVSKGSPSVMDPPLAQGIPLKARETEIFVPHSLTQGRELVVSGLDSKGYAYRYDEERQTLFIVARDTTPGKIHRVEAVVTPKLRRPVFWLNDFWGDWGNTVIAVVVGLLGIVGGIIMLLVMRS
;
A
#
# COMPACT_ATOMS: atom_id res chain seq x y z
N MET A 1 -5.95 0.67 64.69
CA MET A 1 -5.24 -0.05 65.77
C MET A 1 -4.23 -0.98 65.12
N SER A 2 -2.97 -0.87 65.56
CA SER A 2 -1.84 -1.81 65.43
C SER A 2 -1.24 -2.12 64.05
N SER A 3 -0.18 -1.36 63.76
CA SER A 3 1.20 -1.77 63.40
C SER A 3 1.61 -3.22 63.80
N SER A 4 2.71 -3.86 63.37
CA SER A 4 4.03 -3.44 62.87
C SER A 4 4.76 -4.72 62.35
N SER A 5 5.60 -4.66 61.31
CA SER A 5 7.08 -4.48 61.32
C SER A 5 7.89 -5.70 61.82
N LEU A 6 8.66 -6.37 60.96
CA LEU A 6 10.09 -6.10 60.65
C LEU A 6 11.08 -6.80 61.61
N ASP A 7 12.02 -7.51 60.96
CA ASP A 7 13.48 -7.29 61.04
C ASP A 7 14.42 -8.41 61.53
N SER A 8 15.39 -8.66 60.64
CA SER A 8 16.82 -8.93 60.89
C SER A 8 17.22 -10.34 61.39
N SER A 9 18.39 -10.92 61.11
CA SER A 9 19.69 -10.32 60.76
C SER A 9 20.79 -11.37 60.39
N TYR A 10 21.76 -10.93 59.56
CA TYR A 10 23.25 -11.12 59.56
C TYR A 10 24.01 -12.41 59.09
N ILE A 11 24.53 -12.35 57.84
CA ILE A 11 25.94 -12.28 57.30
C ILE A 11 27.10 -13.16 57.88
N LEU A 12 27.88 -13.86 56.99
CA LEU A 12 29.34 -13.66 56.70
C LEU A 12 30.00 -14.72 55.74
N VAL A 13 30.39 -14.24 54.55
CA VAL A 13 31.72 -14.27 53.84
C VAL A 13 32.35 -15.53 53.21
N GLY A 14 32.59 -15.40 51.88
CA GLY A 14 33.87 -15.64 51.15
C GLY A 14 33.97 -16.95 50.33
N ASP A 15 34.50 -17.01 49.11
CA ASP A 15 34.94 -16.02 48.11
C ASP A 15 35.19 -16.75 46.74
N GLU A 16 35.22 -15.97 45.65
CA GLU A 16 35.70 -16.25 44.27
C GLU A 16 34.86 -17.06 43.24
N MET A 17 34.35 -16.36 42.20
CA MET A 17 34.63 -16.59 40.77
C MET A 17 33.88 -15.62 39.82
N PRO A 18 34.38 -15.35 38.60
CA PRO A 18 34.13 -14.12 37.85
C PRO A 18 32.95 -14.14 36.87
N GLN A 19 32.49 -12.92 36.56
CA GLN A 19 31.43 -12.53 35.63
C GLN A 19 31.43 -13.24 34.28
N THR A 20 30.27 -13.77 33.86
CA THR A 20 29.87 -13.76 32.44
C THR A 20 28.36 -13.55 32.31
N SER A 21 28.03 -12.67 31.37
CA SER A 21 26.72 -12.16 30.96
C SER A 21 25.70 -13.23 30.57
N SER A 22 24.49 -13.13 31.13
CA SER A 22 23.33 -13.94 30.74
C SER A 22 22.71 -13.43 29.43
N SER A 23 22.82 -14.23 28.37
CA SER A 23 21.96 -14.12 27.19
C SER A 23 20.61 -14.78 27.48
N GLU A 24 19.54 -14.05 27.17
CA GLU A 24 18.15 -14.48 27.35
C GLU A 24 17.77 -15.63 26.43
N ALA A 25 17.01 -16.57 26.98
CA ALA A 25 16.58 -17.79 26.34
C ALA A 25 15.45 -17.54 25.31
N VAL A 26 15.76 -17.74 24.03
CA VAL A 26 14.78 -17.86 22.95
C VAL A 26 14.05 -19.20 23.09
N ALA A 27 12.74 -19.16 23.27
CA ALA A 27 11.87 -20.33 23.27
C ALA A 27 11.95 -21.05 21.91
N LYS A 28 12.50 -22.27 21.91
CA LYS A 28 12.52 -23.16 20.74
C LYS A 28 11.13 -23.76 20.52
N ASN A 29 10.35 -23.18 19.62
CA ASN A 29 9.22 -23.87 19.00
C ASN A 29 9.73 -25.14 18.29
N THR A 30 9.25 -26.30 18.71
CA THR A 30 9.63 -27.59 18.13
C THR A 30 8.82 -27.81 16.85
N ILE A 31 9.43 -27.46 15.71
CA ILE A 31 8.85 -27.53 14.36
C ILE A 31 8.76 -29.00 13.91
N LYS A 32 7.61 -29.42 13.35
CA LYS A 32 7.54 -30.69 12.59
C LYS A 32 8.51 -30.59 11.40
N VAL A 33 9.55 -31.41 11.41
CA VAL A 33 10.57 -31.45 10.35
C VAL A 33 9.94 -31.96 9.06
N ASP A 34 9.75 -31.10 8.07
CA ASP A 34 9.29 -31.52 6.75
C ASP A 34 10.38 -32.28 5.97
N LYS A 35 9.92 -33.28 5.20
CA LYS A 35 10.71 -34.15 4.31
C LYS A 35 11.38 -33.31 3.21
N GLU A 36 12.51 -33.77 2.70
CA GLU A 36 13.14 -33.19 1.52
C GLU A 36 12.17 -33.09 0.34
N HIS A 37 12.30 -32.04 -0.48
CA HIS A 37 11.56 -31.94 -1.72
C HIS A 37 12.03 -33.06 -2.69
N PRO A 38 11.13 -33.70 -3.46
CA PRO A 38 11.51 -34.79 -4.39
C PRO A 38 12.64 -34.45 -5.37
N SER A 39 12.86 -33.16 -5.65
CA SER A 39 13.93 -32.67 -6.52
C SER A 39 15.34 -32.85 -5.99
N THR A 40 15.52 -33.27 -4.73
CA THR A 40 16.85 -33.68 -4.22
C THR A 40 17.32 -35.00 -4.84
N SER A 41 16.40 -35.83 -5.36
CA SER A 41 16.75 -37.06 -6.07
C SER A 41 17.38 -36.79 -7.44
N SER A 42 18.41 -37.55 -7.80
CA SER A 42 19.04 -37.50 -9.13
C SER A 42 18.12 -38.01 -10.26
N SER A 43 17.10 -38.82 -9.92
CA SER A 43 16.12 -39.35 -10.87
C SER A 43 14.90 -38.45 -11.05
N TYR A 44 14.86 -37.31 -10.34
CA TYR A 44 13.72 -36.41 -10.41
C TYR A 44 13.63 -35.72 -11.77
N ILE A 45 12.44 -35.73 -12.35
CA ILE A 45 12.14 -35.05 -13.61
C ILE A 45 11.50 -33.69 -13.26
N PRO A 46 12.05 -32.56 -13.73
CA PRO A 46 11.49 -31.23 -13.47
C PRO A 46 9.98 -31.16 -13.76
N GLY A 47 9.22 -30.60 -12.83
CA GLY A 47 7.75 -30.49 -12.90
C GLY A 47 6.98 -31.76 -12.55
N SER A 48 7.64 -32.81 -12.03
CA SER A 48 6.94 -34.02 -11.55
C SER A 48 6.21 -33.80 -10.21
N SER A 49 6.57 -32.75 -9.47
CA SER A 49 5.78 -32.24 -8.36
C SER A 49 4.38 -31.81 -8.85
N LYS A 50 3.38 -31.93 -7.97
CA LYS A 50 2.04 -31.42 -8.26
C LYS A 50 2.04 -29.90 -8.05
N GLY A 51 1.34 -29.18 -8.93
CA GLY A 51 1.10 -27.74 -8.79
C GLY A 51 1.81 -26.87 -9.83
N TYR A 52 1.70 -25.56 -9.64
CA TYR A 52 2.27 -24.51 -10.50
C TYR A 52 3.04 -23.44 -9.70
N ALA A 53 3.81 -22.62 -10.43
CA ALA A 53 4.77 -21.67 -9.86
C ALA A 53 4.18 -20.78 -8.76
N HIS A 54 2.99 -20.24 -9.02
CA HIS A 54 2.30 -19.29 -8.16
C HIS A 54 1.19 -19.93 -7.31
N GLU A 55 1.29 -21.24 -7.05
CA GLU A 55 0.44 -21.93 -6.06
C GLU A 55 1.08 -21.83 -4.67
N TRP A 56 0.42 -21.14 -3.75
CA TRP A 56 0.93 -20.86 -2.40
C TRP A 56 0.27 -21.68 -1.30
N THR A 57 -0.99 -22.07 -1.49
CA THR A 57 -1.74 -22.93 -0.57
C THR A 57 -0.98 -24.23 -0.31
N GLY A 58 -0.98 -24.73 0.93
CA GLY A 58 -0.28 -25.97 1.25
C GLY A 58 1.25 -25.88 1.21
N ASN A 59 1.84 -24.69 1.06
CA ASN A 59 3.30 -24.50 1.06
C ASN A 59 3.85 -23.94 2.38
N ASP A 60 2.98 -23.57 3.34
CA ASP A 60 3.37 -23.07 4.68
C ASP A 60 4.38 -21.91 4.58
N ILE A 61 3.90 -20.79 4.02
CA ILE A 61 4.69 -19.58 3.79
C ILE A 61 5.06 -18.94 5.14
N ARG A 62 6.36 -18.70 5.33
CA ARG A 62 6.94 -18.12 6.54
C ARG A 62 7.94 -17.03 6.20
N ILE A 63 8.36 -16.26 7.21
CA ILE A 63 9.46 -15.31 7.07
C ILE A 63 10.79 -15.93 7.51
N SER A 64 11.87 -15.63 6.80
CA SER A 64 13.23 -16.00 7.18
C SER A 64 14.20 -14.94 6.66
N GLY A 65 14.76 -14.15 7.57
CA GLY A 65 15.46 -12.92 7.18
C GLY A 65 14.53 -12.07 6.31
N ARG A 66 15.05 -11.50 5.22
CA ARG A 66 14.31 -10.57 4.36
C ARG A 66 13.33 -11.24 3.40
N HIS A 67 13.20 -12.55 3.46
CA HIS A 67 12.47 -13.34 2.47
C HIS A 67 11.23 -14.00 3.06
N PHE A 68 10.20 -14.10 2.23
CA PHE A 68 9.20 -15.15 2.37
C PHE A 68 9.81 -16.46 1.88
N VAL A 69 9.57 -17.54 2.61
CA VAL A 69 10.05 -18.87 2.26
C VAL A 69 8.95 -19.91 2.44
N ASP A 70 8.96 -20.94 1.60
CA ASP A 70 8.09 -22.09 1.77
C ASP A 70 8.69 -23.12 2.74
N ARG A 71 7.94 -24.19 3.00
CA ARG A 71 8.38 -25.34 3.83
C ARG A 71 9.68 -26.03 3.38
N TYR A 72 10.10 -25.82 2.13
CA TYR A 72 11.35 -26.37 1.60
C TYR A 72 12.51 -25.38 1.65
N GLY A 73 12.31 -24.19 2.22
CA GLY A 73 13.32 -23.13 2.28
C GLY A 73 13.53 -22.40 0.95
N ARG A 74 12.62 -22.54 -0.04
CA ARG A 74 12.71 -21.78 -1.28
C ARG A 74 12.23 -20.35 -1.06
N VAL A 75 12.94 -19.37 -1.61
CA VAL A 75 12.50 -17.96 -1.56
C VAL A 75 11.27 -17.79 -2.45
N CYS A 76 10.20 -17.26 -1.87
CA CYS A 76 8.92 -17.05 -2.53
C CYS A 76 8.75 -15.57 -2.90
N ASN A 77 8.65 -15.26 -4.20
CA ASN A 77 8.33 -13.93 -4.68
C ASN A 77 6.80 -13.79 -4.81
N LEU A 78 6.16 -13.26 -3.77
CA LEU A 78 4.71 -13.13 -3.72
C LEU A 78 4.26 -11.95 -4.59
N ARG A 79 3.43 -12.23 -5.61
CA ARG A 79 2.82 -11.22 -6.49
C ARG A 79 1.31 -11.33 -6.48
N GLY A 80 0.67 -10.17 -6.45
CA GLY A 80 -0.69 -10.11 -5.98
C GLY A 80 -1.49 -8.88 -6.40
N VAL A 81 -2.68 -8.80 -5.82
CA VAL A 81 -3.62 -7.69 -6.03
C VAL A 81 -4.26 -7.26 -4.73
N ASN A 82 -4.65 -6.00 -4.69
CA ASN A 82 -5.64 -5.49 -3.76
C ASN A 82 -7.04 -5.94 -4.21
N LEU A 83 -7.74 -6.64 -3.32
CA LEU A 83 -9.07 -7.20 -3.56
C LEU A 83 -10.00 -6.79 -2.40
N SER A 84 -10.78 -5.72 -2.54
CA SER A 84 -10.94 -4.89 -3.73
C SER A 84 -11.27 -3.45 -3.35
N GLY A 85 -11.02 -2.49 -4.24
CA GLY A 85 -11.55 -1.13 -4.11
C GLY A 85 -13.08 -1.09 -3.98
N SER A 86 -13.80 -2.11 -4.47
CA SER A 86 -15.25 -2.24 -4.24
C SER A 86 -15.64 -2.47 -2.77
N CYS A 87 -14.71 -2.88 -1.91
CA CYS A 87 -14.94 -3.04 -0.47
C CYS A 87 -15.01 -1.68 0.28
N LYS A 88 -14.74 -0.56 -0.39
CA LYS A 88 -14.78 0.79 0.20
C LYS A 88 -16.21 1.32 0.42
N SER A 89 -17.20 0.74 -0.26
CA SER A 89 -18.61 1.12 -0.16
C SER A 89 -19.51 -0.11 0.03
N PRO A 90 -20.63 0.03 0.77
CA PRO A 90 -21.56 -1.07 0.99
C PRO A 90 -22.20 -1.54 -0.32
N ALA A 91 -22.67 -2.80 -0.34
CA ALA A 91 -23.34 -3.39 -1.49
C ALA A 91 -24.67 -2.70 -1.82
N ASN A 92 -25.36 -2.16 -0.80
CA ASN A 92 -26.60 -1.39 -0.92
C ASN A 92 -26.41 0.13 -0.79
N HIS A 93 -25.23 0.66 -1.13
CA HIS A 93 -25.01 2.12 -1.10
C HIS A 93 -25.98 2.84 -2.03
N ASP A 94 -26.61 3.89 -1.52
CA ASP A 94 -27.53 4.76 -2.26
C ASP A 94 -27.11 6.24 -2.09
N ASP A 95 -26.82 6.89 -3.21
CA ASP A 95 -26.36 8.28 -3.25
C ASP A 95 -27.45 9.28 -2.83
N GLU A 96 -28.74 8.94 -3.01
CA GLU A 96 -29.87 9.82 -2.68
C GLU A 96 -30.19 9.81 -1.18
N VAL A 97 -29.97 8.67 -0.53
CA VAL A 97 -30.24 8.47 0.91
C VAL A 97 -29.05 8.94 1.77
N PHE A 98 -27.83 8.79 1.26
CA PHE A 98 -26.61 9.16 1.99
C PHE A 98 -26.58 10.65 2.40
N PRO A 99 -26.27 11.01 3.67
CA PRO A 99 -25.60 10.19 4.70
C PRO A 99 -26.54 9.50 5.70
N SER A 100 -27.81 9.29 5.37
CA SER A 100 -28.78 8.62 6.25
C SER A 100 -28.59 7.09 6.26
N GLU A 101 -29.27 6.41 7.18
CA GLU A 101 -29.39 4.93 7.23
C GLU A 101 -28.05 4.18 7.39
N ALA A 102 -27.07 4.83 8.01
CA ALA A 102 -25.73 4.31 8.25
C ALA A 102 -25.71 2.95 8.96
N GLU A 103 -26.68 2.70 9.81
CA GLU A 103 -26.84 1.50 10.62
C GLU A 103 -27.43 0.30 9.87
N SER A 104 -27.88 0.49 8.63
CA SER A 104 -28.57 -0.54 7.81
C SER A 104 -27.80 -0.96 6.55
N VAL A 105 -26.59 -0.43 6.38
CA VAL A 105 -25.74 -0.79 5.24
C VAL A 105 -25.26 -2.23 5.35
N THR A 106 -25.01 -2.90 4.22
CA THR A 106 -24.44 -4.25 4.21
C THR A 106 -23.23 -4.33 3.28
N PHE A 107 -22.22 -5.07 3.71
CA PHE A 107 -21.03 -5.39 2.91
C PHE A 107 -21.00 -6.85 2.47
N VAL A 108 -22.05 -7.63 2.76
CA VAL A 108 -22.23 -8.98 2.23
C VAL A 108 -22.19 -8.92 0.70
N GLY A 109 -21.35 -9.77 0.09
CA GLY A 109 -21.12 -9.73 -1.37
C GLY A 109 -20.07 -8.72 -1.84
N ARG A 110 -19.29 -8.10 -0.94
CA ARG A 110 -18.06 -7.36 -1.28
C ARG A 110 -16.83 -8.24 -1.02
N PRO A 111 -15.88 -8.43 -1.95
CA PRO A 111 -15.73 -7.74 -3.22
C PRO A 111 -16.74 -8.17 -4.29
N PHE A 112 -17.28 -9.40 -4.24
CA PHE A 112 -18.28 -9.91 -5.18
C PHE A 112 -19.07 -11.09 -4.55
N PRO A 113 -20.29 -11.41 -5.03
CA PRO A 113 -21.06 -12.57 -4.56
C PRO A 113 -20.29 -13.90 -4.69
N LEU A 114 -20.61 -14.87 -3.83
CA LEU A 114 -19.92 -16.16 -3.79
C LEU A 114 -20.03 -16.94 -5.12
N GLU A 115 -21.15 -16.78 -5.82
CA GLU A 115 -21.41 -17.37 -7.13
C GLU A 115 -20.50 -16.81 -8.24
N GLU A 116 -20.01 -15.58 -8.10
CA GLU A 116 -19.08 -14.95 -9.05
C GLU A 116 -17.61 -15.27 -8.72
N ALA A 117 -17.34 -15.84 -7.54
CA ALA A 117 -15.98 -16.08 -7.07
C ALA A 117 -15.15 -16.99 -7.99
N HIS A 118 -15.80 -17.99 -8.62
CA HIS A 118 -15.11 -18.87 -9.55
C HIS A 118 -14.54 -18.13 -10.76
N GLU A 119 -15.28 -17.15 -11.28
CA GLU A 119 -14.82 -16.31 -12.38
C GLU A 119 -13.59 -15.51 -11.96
N HIS A 120 -13.72 -14.71 -10.90
CA HIS A 120 -12.68 -13.76 -10.51
C HIS A 120 -11.39 -14.46 -10.07
N PHE A 121 -11.49 -15.54 -9.28
CA PHE A 121 -10.31 -16.29 -8.85
C PHE A 121 -9.65 -17.05 -10.00
N SER A 122 -10.41 -17.55 -10.98
CA SER A 122 -9.82 -18.17 -12.17
C SER A 122 -9.01 -17.18 -13.01
N ARG A 123 -9.49 -15.94 -13.16
CA ARG A 123 -8.76 -14.86 -13.84
C ARG A 123 -7.46 -14.50 -13.13
N LEU A 124 -7.56 -14.23 -11.83
CA LEU A 124 -6.39 -13.85 -11.01
C LEU A 124 -5.32 -14.95 -11.00
N ARG A 125 -5.72 -16.24 -10.90
CA ARG A 125 -4.80 -17.38 -11.05
C ARG A 125 -4.12 -17.37 -12.42
N ARG A 126 -4.90 -17.29 -13.52
CA ARG A 126 -4.34 -17.27 -14.89
C ARG A 126 -3.31 -16.15 -15.07
N TRP A 127 -3.56 -14.99 -14.48
CA TRP A 127 -2.68 -13.82 -14.55
C TRP A 127 -1.47 -13.87 -13.60
N GLY A 128 -1.34 -14.94 -12.79
CA GLY A 128 -0.23 -15.11 -11.86
C GLY A 128 -0.34 -14.26 -10.60
N PHE A 129 -1.53 -13.75 -10.28
CA PHE A 129 -1.79 -12.92 -9.10
C PHE A 129 -2.56 -13.70 -8.04
N THR A 130 -1.84 -14.48 -7.26
CA THR A 130 -2.43 -15.39 -6.25
C THR A 130 -2.10 -15.04 -4.81
N PHE A 131 -1.39 -13.93 -4.60
CA PHE A 131 -1.23 -13.32 -3.30
C PHE A 131 -2.23 -12.17 -3.15
N ILE A 132 -3.14 -12.22 -2.19
CA ILE A 132 -4.26 -11.27 -2.09
C ILE A 132 -4.09 -10.36 -0.87
N ARG A 133 -4.07 -9.04 -1.08
CA ARG A 133 -4.37 -8.08 -0.02
C ARG A 133 -5.88 -7.93 0.02
N PHE A 134 -6.54 -8.61 0.96
CA PHE A 134 -8.01 -8.66 1.04
C PHE A 134 -8.51 -7.51 1.91
N LEU A 135 -9.30 -6.61 1.34
CA LEU A 135 -9.74 -5.39 2.00
C LEU A 135 -11.00 -5.62 2.84
N VAL A 136 -10.95 -5.16 4.07
CA VAL A 136 -12.09 -5.10 5.00
C VAL A 136 -12.12 -3.71 5.64
N THR A 137 -13.25 -3.01 5.61
CA THR A 137 -13.40 -1.75 6.35
C THR A 137 -13.92 -2.02 7.76
N TRP A 138 -13.65 -1.12 8.70
CA TRP A 138 -14.25 -1.18 10.04
C TRP A 138 -15.78 -1.13 9.94
N GLU A 139 -16.31 -0.26 9.07
CA GLU A 139 -17.73 -0.15 8.78
C GLU A 139 -18.36 -1.49 8.35
N ALA A 140 -17.66 -2.28 7.52
CA ALA A 140 -18.17 -3.59 7.11
C ALA A 140 -18.44 -4.54 8.28
N VAL A 141 -17.65 -4.43 9.36
CA VAL A 141 -17.77 -5.31 10.53
C VAL A 141 -18.71 -4.73 11.60
N GLU A 142 -18.81 -3.41 11.73
CA GLU A 142 -19.43 -2.75 12.89
C GLU A 142 -20.19 -1.47 12.52
N HIS A 143 -20.97 -1.47 11.42
CA HIS A 143 -21.74 -0.30 10.97
C HIS A 143 -22.88 0.09 11.91
N ALA A 144 -23.59 -0.89 12.51
CA ALA A 144 -24.82 -0.66 13.27
C ALA A 144 -24.61 0.05 14.62
N GLY A 145 -23.38 0.04 15.15
CA GLY A 145 -23.04 0.68 16.42
C GLY A 145 -21.93 -0.05 17.17
N PRO A 146 -21.37 0.59 18.21
CA PRO A 146 -20.28 0.01 18.99
C PRO A 146 -20.69 -1.29 19.68
N GLY A 147 -19.96 -2.37 19.43
CA GLY A 147 -20.19 -3.72 19.90
C GLY A 147 -21.27 -4.50 19.14
N ILE A 148 -21.83 -3.94 18.06
CA ILE A 148 -22.86 -4.58 17.23
C ILE A 148 -22.22 -5.02 15.92
N TYR A 149 -21.74 -6.26 15.90
CA TYR A 149 -20.99 -6.81 14.77
C TYR A 149 -21.92 -7.43 13.72
N ASP A 150 -21.61 -7.20 12.44
CA ASP A 150 -22.30 -7.83 11.32
C ASP A 150 -21.84 -9.28 11.15
N ILE A 151 -22.59 -10.20 11.76
CA ILE A 151 -22.31 -11.64 11.72
C ILE A 151 -22.53 -12.22 10.31
N GLU A 152 -23.45 -11.65 9.52
CA GLU A 152 -23.70 -12.11 8.15
C GLU A 152 -22.51 -11.78 7.25
N TYR A 153 -21.97 -10.57 7.36
CA TYR A 153 -20.74 -10.18 6.67
C TYR A 153 -19.55 -11.04 7.07
N LEU A 154 -19.36 -11.31 8.37
CA LEU A 154 -18.27 -12.18 8.84
C LEU A 154 -18.38 -13.62 8.32
N ALA A 155 -19.61 -14.16 8.24
CA ALA A 155 -19.86 -15.48 7.67
C ALA A 155 -19.59 -15.52 6.16
N TYR A 156 -19.99 -14.48 5.44
CA TYR A 156 -19.67 -14.31 4.02
C TYR A 156 -18.15 -14.17 3.80
N LEU A 157 -17.46 -13.36 4.62
CA LEU A 157 -16.01 -13.15 4.55
C LEU A 157 -15.25 -14.47 4.74
N ARG A 158 -15.67 -15.28 5.72
CA ARG A 158 -15.13 -16.62 5.90
C ARG A 158 -15.34 -17.47 4.64
N SER A 159 -16.57 -17.51 4.13
CA SER A 159 -16.95 -18.33 2.99
C SER A 159 -16.14 -17.99 1.73
N ILE A 160 -15.90 -16.70 1.47
CA ILE A 160 -15.11 -16.29 0.29
C ILE A 160 -13.62 -16.62 0.46
N LEU A 161 -13.06 -16.44 1.66
CA LEU A 161 -11.66 -16.76 1.94
C LEU A 161 -11.38 -18.28 1.94
N GLU A 162 -12.36 -19.11 2.32
CA GLU A 162 -12.30 -20.58 2.24
C GLU A 162 -12.20 -21.11 0.79
N LEU A 163 -12.54 -20.28 -0.22
CA LEU A 163 -12.42 -20.67 -1.63
C LEU A 163 -11.01 -20.47 -2.19
N LEU A 164 -10.20 -19.57 -1.61
CA LEU A 164 -8.85 -19.25 -2.09
C LEU A 164 -7.94 -20.48 -2.31
N PRO A 165 -7.91 -21.48 -1.40
CA PRO A 165 -7.15 -22.72 -1.59
C PRO A 165 -7.36 -23.42 -2.93
N ARG A 166 -8.58 -23.38 -3.48
CA ARG A 166 -8.93 -24.06 -4.74
C ARG A 166 -8.23 -23.46 -5.97
N TYR A 167 -7.69 -22.26 -5.83
CA TYR A 167 -6.99 -21.53 -6.88
C TYR A 167 -5.51 -21.31 -6.54
N GLY A 168 -4.99 -21.99 -5.51
CA GLY A 168 -3.61 -21.84 -5.07
C GLY A 168 -3.33 -20.48 -4.42
N MET A 169 -4.37 -19.80 -3.94
CA MET A 169 -4.28 -18.44 -3.41
C MET A 169 -4.12 -18.42 -1.90
N ILE A 170 -3.45 -17.35 -1.45
CA ILE A 170 -3.35 -16.96 -0.05
C ILE A 170 -3.66 -15.47 0.06
N ALA A 171 -4.04 -15.02 1.25
CA ALA A 171 -4.38 -13.65 1.53
C ALA A 171 -3.80 -13.17 2.85
N PHE A 172 -3.60 -11.86 2.98
CA PHE A 172 -3.63 -11.19 4.27
C PHE A 172 -4.84 -10.26 4.30
N VAL A 173 -5.46 -10.14 5.47
CA VAL A 173 -6.64 -9.29 5.65
C VAL A 173 -6.19 -7.91 6.11
N ALA A 174 -6.53 -6.89 5.33
CA ALA A 174 -6.14 -5.51 5.55
C ALA A 174 -7.34 -4.66 5.98
N LEU A 175 -7.23 -4.07 7.17
CA LEU A 175 -8.20 -3.10 7.67
C LEU A 175 -8.05 -1.79 6.91
N HIS A 176 -8.89 -1.61 5.90
CA HIS A 176 -8.79 -0.54 4.93
C HIS A 176 -9.53 0.71 5.40
N GLN A 177 -8.94 1.87 5.14
CA GLN A 177 -9.54 3.19 5.30
C GLN A 177 -8.90 4.16 4.32
N ASP A 178 -9.64 5.18 3.93
CA ASP A 178 -9.11 6.37 3.30
C ASP A 178 -9.84 7.55 3.90
N VAL A 179 -9.13 8.62 4.26
CA VAL A 179 -9.78 9.83 4.80
C VAL A 179 -10.72 9.47 5.96
N TRP A 180 -10.34 8.53 6.81
CA TRP A 180 -11.09 8.01 7.96
C TRP A 180 -12.38 7.22 7.65
N SER A 181 -13.33 7.78 6.90
CA SER A 181 -14.69 7.27 6.76
C SER A 181 -15.38 7.77 5.49
N ARG A 182 -16.43 7.07 5.02
CA ARG A 182 -17.36 7.61 4.01
C ARG A 182 -17.94 8.95 4.44
N TYR A 183 -18.18 9.11 5.74
CA TYR A 183 -18.68 10.35 6.37
C TYR A 183 -17.61 11.41 6.57
N SER A 184 -16.41 11.24 6.03
CA SER A 184 -15.41 12.29 5.91
C SER A 184 -14.88 12.44 4.48
N GLY A 185 -15.52 11.75 3.51
CA GLY A 185 -15.19 11.83 2.08
C GLY A 185 -14.35 10.67 1.54
N GLY A 186 -14.12 9.61 2.33
CA GLY A 186 -13.34 8.45 1.92
C GLY A 186 -14.02 7.11 2.24
N SER A 187 -13.37 6.25 3.03
CA SER A 187 -13.84 4.92 3.42
C SER A 187 -13.22 4.48 4.75
N GLY A 188 -13.77 3.46 5.41
CA GLY A 188 -13.11 2.84 6.58
C GLY A 188 -13.98 2.77 7.82
N ALA A 189 -13.90 3.77 8.69
CA ALA A 189 -14.58 3.83 9.97
C ALA A 189 -16.11 4.04 9.82
N PRO A 190 -16.94 3.41 10.67
CA PRO A 190 -18.39 3.58 10.63
C PRO A 190 -18.83 4.97 11.11
N ALA A 191 -20.03 5.37 10.69
CA ALA A 191 -20.63 6.68 10.96
C ALA A 191 -20.63 7.07 12.44
N TRP A 192 -20.97 6.11 13.30
CA TRP A 192 -21.09 6.33 14.74
C TRP A 192 -19.77 6.81 15.35
N THR A 193 -18.61 6.53 14.76
CA THR A 193 -17.34 7.07 15.27
C THR A 193 -17.31 8.60 15.25
N LEU A 194 -17.87 9.22 14.22
CA LEU A 194 -17.96 10.68 14.10
C LEU A 194 -19.04 11.24 15.04
N GLU A 195 -20.21 10.61 15.09
CA GLU A 195 -21.32 11.06 15.93
C GLU A 195 -20.97 11.04 17.42
N TYR A 196 -20.28 9.99 17.88
CA TYR A 196 -19.85 9.86 19.27
C TYR A 196 -18.76 10.88 19.66
N VAL A 197 -18.01 11.43 18.69
CA VAL A 197 -17.11 12.59 18.90
C VAL A 197 -17.87 13.92 18.86
N GLY A 198 -19.10 13.92 18.34
CA GLY A 198 -20.04 15.04 18.37
C GLY A 198 -20.35 15.66 17.02
N PHE A 199 -19.92 15.07 15.90
CA PHE A 199 -20.29 15.53 14.57
C PHE A 199 -21.76 15.25 14.26
N ASP A 200 -22.39 16.17 13.54
CA ASP A 200 -23.65 15.97 12.84
C ASP A 200 -23.37 15.58 11.39
N LEU A 201 -23.78 14.38 10.99
CA LEU A 201 -23.49 13.83 9.67
C LEU A 201 -24.10 14.66 8.53
N HIS A 202 -25.23 15.32 8.78
CA HIS A 202 -25.92 16.13 7.76
C HIS A 202 -25.28 17.51 7.58
N GLU A 203 -24.48 17.96 8.55
CA GLU A 203 -23.83 19.27 8.52
C GLU A 203 -22.39 19.22 8.02
N LEU A 204 -21.83 18.02 7.78
CA LEU A 204 -20.45 17.83 7.31
C LEU A 204 -20.11 18.57 6.00
N GLU A 205 -20.94 18.37 4.96
CA GLU A 205 -20.75 19.02 3.66
C GLU A 205 -21.13 20.52 3.70
N PRO A 206 -22.29 20.93 4.25
CA PRO A 206 -22.67 22.34 4.34
C PRO A 206 -21.65 23.23 5.05
N THR A 207 -21.01 22.73 6.10
CA THR A 207 -19.95 23.48 6.80
C THR A 207 -18.59 23.38 6.12
N GLY A 208 -18.43 22.54 5.09
CA GLY A 208 -17.14 22.25 4.47
C GLY A 208 -16.18 21.40 5.32
N ALA A 209 -16.71 20.74 6.36
CA ALA A 209 -15.95 19.87 7.27
C ALA A 209 -15.51 18.55 6.62
N ALA A 210 -16.20 18.14 5.55
CA ALA A 210 -15.83 17.03 4.67
C ALA A 210 -16.01 17.44 3.20
N TRP A 211 -15.62 16.55 2.28
CA TRP A 211 -16.04 16.59 0.88
C TRP A 211 -16.67 15.25 0.53
N LEU A 212 -17.99 15.20 0.52
CA LEU A 212 -18.82 14.01 0.38
C LEU A 212 -19.32 13.81 -1.03
N LYS A 213 -19.01 14.74 -1.96
CA LYS A 213 -19.51 14.63 -3.34
C LYS A 213 -18.98 13.38 -4.04
N GLY A 214 -17.75 12.97 -3.78
CA GLY A 214 -17.18 11.76 -4.40
C GLY A 214 -17.83 10.45 -3.92
N VAL A 215 -18.37 10.39 -2.69
CA VAL A 215 -19.14 9.24 -2.19
C VAL A 215 -20.63 9.31 -2.58
N LYS A 216 -21.05 10.37 -3.29
CA LYS A 216 -22.39 10.59 -3.83
C LYS A 216 -22.38 10.62 -5.37
N GLY A 217 -21.60 9.73 -5.98
CA GLY A 217 -21.48 9.61 -7.44
C GLY A 217 -20.74 10.75 -8.16
N GLY A 218 -20.03 11.63 -7.44
CA GLY A 218 -19.22 12.71 -8.01
C GLY A 218 -17.76 12.35 -8.27
N GLY A 219 -16.93 13.34 -8.59
CA GLY A 219 -15.50 13.13 -8.84
C GLY A 219 -15.13 12.85 -10.30
N HIS A 220 -16.12 12.67 -11.18
CA HIS A 220 -15.90 12.31 -12.58
C HIS A 220 -15.52 13.49 -13.48
N ILE A 221 -15.90 14.72 -13.11
CA ILE A 221 -15.59 15.93 -13.88
C ILE A 221 -14.22 16.49 -13.53
N GLU A 222 -13.59 17.18 -14.49
CA GLU A 222 -12.21 17.66 -14.37
C GLU A 222 -11.96 18.55 -13.13
N SER A 223 -12.92 19.39 -12.75
CA SER A 223 -12.81 20.25 -11.57
C SER A 223 -12.87 19.49 -10.24
N GLU A 224 -13.34 18.24 -10.24
CA GLU A 224 -13.52 17.40 -9.05
C GLU A 224 -12.49 16.28 -8.94
N ARG A 225 -11.84 15.93 -10.04
CA ARG A 225 -10.84 14.86 -10.09
C ARG A 225 -9.68 15.15 -9.14
N GLY A 226 -9.41 14.20 -8.25
CA GLY A 226 -8.30 14.26 -7.28
C GLY A 226 -8.54 15.22 -6.11
N LEU A 227 -9.78 15.62 -5.82
CA LEU A 227 -10.11 16.40 -4.62
C LEU A 227 -10.20 15.55 -3.35
N TRP A 228 -10.61 14.29 -3.45
CA TRP A 228 -10.85 13.44 -2.28
C TRP A 228 -9.61 13.28 -1.36
N PRO A 229 -8.36 13.19 -1.84
CA PRO A 229 -7.20 13.07 -0.95
C PRO A 229 -6.98 14.32 -0.09
N CYS A 230 -7.41 15.50 -0.56
CA CYS A 230 -7.39 16.73 0.25
C CYS A 230 -8.38 16.68 1.43
N GLY A 231 -9.22 15.65 1.50
CA GLY A 231 -10.09 15.37 2.63
C GLY A 231 -9.31 15.08 3.91
N TYR A 232 -8.07 14.57 3.84
CA TYR A 232 -7.23 14.34 5.03
C TYR A 232 -7.00 15.62 5.84
N GLN A 233 -6.96 16.78 5.19
CA GLN A 233 -6.75 18.10 5.78
C GLN A 233 -8.06 18.76 6.27
N LYS A 234 -9.23 18.20 5.90
CA LYS A 234 -10.53 18.73 6.32
C LYS A 234 -10.83 18.36 7.77
N LEU A 235 -11.70 19.18 8.38
CA LEU A 235 -12.00 19.15 9.81
C LEU A 235 -12.33 17.74 10.31
N ALA A 236 -13.22 17.01 9.62
CA ALA A 236 -13.71 15.72 10.07
C ALA A 236 -12.59 14.68 10.14
N ALA A 237 -11.90 14.40 9.04
CA ALA A 237 -10.85 13.39 8.99
C ALA A 237 -9.66 13.74 9.89
N SER A 238 -9.17 14.98 9.84
CA SER A 238 -8.06 15.41 10.70
C SER A 238 -8.41 15.34 12.19
N THR A 239 -9.64 15.72 12.56
CA THR A 239 -10.11 15.60 13.95
C THR A 239 -10.16 14.14 14.39
N MET A 240 -10.79 13.28 13.61
CA MET A 240 -10.97 11.87 13.98
C MET A 240 -9.63 11.15 14.12
N ALA A 241 -8.70 11.36 13.19
CA ALA A 241 -7.34 10.84 13.30
C ALA A 241 -6.63 11.35 14.57
N THR A 242 -6.72 12.65 14.87
CA THR A 242 -6.08 13.22 16.07
C THR A 242 -6.66 12.64 17.36
N VAL A 243 -7.99 12.50 17.44
CA VAL A 243 -8.66 11.94 18.62
C VAL A 243 -8.35 10.45 18.79
N PHE A 244 -8.31 9.69 17.69
CA PHE A 244 -7.98 8.26 17.72
C PHE A 244 -6.55 7.99 18.18
N TRP A 245 -5.57 8.74 17.67
CA TRP A 245 -4.17 8.52 18.01
C TRP A 245 -3.74 9.18 19.33
N ALA A 246 -4.22 10.40 19.60
CA ALA A 246 -3.70 11.26 20.67
C ALA A 246 -4.79 12.08 21.39
N GLY A 247 -6.03 11.58 21.44
CA GLY A 247 -7.13 12.22 22.15
C GLY A 247 -6.86 12.45 23.65
N ASP A 248 -6.13 11.56 24.33
CA ASP A 248 -5.78 11.76 25.74
C ASP A 248 -4.82 12.94 25.93
N THR A 249 -4.01 13.25 24.91
CA THR A 249 -3.05 14.35 24.92
C THR A 249 -3.68 15.68 24.46
N PHE A 250 -4.39 15.68 23.33
CA PHE A 250 -4.88 16.89 22.67
C PHE A 250 -6.38 17.13 22.83
N ALA A 251 -7.15 16.14 23.26
CA ALA A 251 -8.58 16.26 23.51
C ALA A 251 -9.04 15.70 24.88
N PRO A 252 -8.31 15.93 26.00
CA PRO A 252 -8.57 15.26 27.28
C PRO A 252 -9.93 15.58 27.93
N LYS A 253 -10.61 16.65 27.51
CA LYS A 253 -11.96 17.00 28.01
C LYS A 253 -13.06 16.25 27.28
N LEU A 254 -12.76 15.65 26.13
CA LEU A 254 -13.73 14.90 25.34
C LEU A 254 -13.90 13.50 25.95
N THR A 255 -15.03 13.29 26.60
CA THR A 255 -15.39 12.01 27.22
C THR A 255 -16.65 11.45 26.58
N ILE A 256 -16.69 10.13 26.48
CA ILE A 256 -17.76 9.38 25.82
C ILE A 256 -18.25 8.30 26.79
N LYS A 257 -19.57 8.09 26.84
CA LYS A 257 -20.14 6.96 27.58
C LYS A 257 -19.88 5.69 26.80
N ASN A 258 -19.09 4.77 27.36
CA ASN A 258 -18.92 3.45 26.78
C ASN A 258 -20.20 2.60 26.91
N ARG A 259 -20.20 1.41 26.30
CA ARG A 259 -21.33 0.45 26.36
C ARG A 259 -21.72 0.01 27.78
N HIS A 260 -20.85 0.20 28.77
CA HIS A 260 -21.09 -0.10 30.18
C HIS A 260 -21.58 1.13 30.97
N GLY A 261 -21.86 2.25 30.29
CA GLY A 261 -22.32 3.50 30.90
C GLY A 261 -21.24 4.30 31.61
N GLN A 262 -19.96 3.89 31.51
CA GLN A 262 -18.83 4.58 32.13
C GLN A 262 -18.33 5.70 31.21
N GLN A 263 -17.99 6.85 31.81
CA GLN A 263 -17.31 7.92 31.08
C GLN A 263 -15.84 7.55 30.91
N VAL A 264 -15.42 7.41 29.65
CA VAL A 264 -14.02 7.17 29.26
C VAL A 264 -13.57 8.27 28.30
N THR A 265 -12.27 8.38 28.06
CA THR A 265 -11.77 9.33 27.05
C THR A 265 -12.18 8.89 25.65
N ALA A 266 -12.27 9.84 24.71
CA ALA A 266 -12.60 9.50 23.33
C ALA A 266 -11.55 8.60 22.65
N GLN A 267 -10.26 8.78 22.99
CA GLN A 267 -9.19 7.90 22.51
C GLN A 267 -9.40 6.47 23.00
N GLU A 268 -9.63 6.30 24.31
CA GLU A 268 -9.88 4.98 24.89
C GLU A 268 -11.09 4.30 24.25
N PHE A 269 -12.19 5.04 24.08
CA PHE A 269 -13.41 4.55 23.45
C PHE A 269 -13.17 4.05 22.02
N LEU A 270 -12.61 4.89 21.15
CA LEU A 270 -12.39 4.55 19.74
C LEU A 270 -11.35 3.43 19.57
N GLN A 271 -10.24 3.50 20.30
CA GLN A 271 -9.19 2.48 20.22
C GLN A 271 -9.68 1.12 20.73
N ASN A 272 -10.45 1.09 21.83
CA ASN A 272 -10.98 -0.17 22.33
C ASN A 272 -12.00 -0.78 21.36
N ALA A 273 -12.91 0.02 20.78
CA ALA A 273 -13.85 -0.47 19.79
C ALA A 273 -13.13 -1.05 18.56
N PHE A 274 -12.14 -0.33 18.02
CA PHE A 274 -11.33 -0.81 16.89
C PHE A 274 -10.61 -2.14 17.20
N ILE A 275 -10.03 -2.27 18.40
CA ILE A 275 -9.33 -3.48 18.84
C ILE A 275 -10.31 -4.65 19.03
N GLU A 276 -11.48 -4.40 19.60
CA GLU A 276 -12.51 -5.43 19.79
C GLU A 276 -13.08 -5.91 18.44
N MET A 277 -13.35 -4.98 17.52
CA MET A 277 -13.73 -5.31 16.14
C MET A 277 -12.65 -6.14 15.44
N SER A 278 -11.38 -5.73 15.55
CA SER A 278 -10.25 -6.48 14.98
C SER A 278 -10.16 -7.89 15.55
N GLU A 279 -10.41 -8.06 16.85
CA GLU A 279 -10.43 -9.36 17.51
C GLU A 279 -11.55 -10.26 16.95
N VAL A 280 -12.74 -9.71 16.73
CA VAL A 280 -13.89 -10.44 16.14
C VAL A 280 -13.60 -10.84 14.70
N LEU A 281 -13.06 -9.92 13.89
CA LEU A 281 -12.62 -10.20 12.52
C LEU A 281 -11.60 -11.34 12.48
N VAL A 282 -10.57 -11.28 13.32
CA VAL A 282 -9.52 -12.30 13.38
C VAL A 282 -10.08 -13.65 13.86
N LYS A 283 -11.01 -13.68 14.82
CA LYS A 283 -11.68 -14.93 15.22
C LYS A 283 -12.47 -15.58 14.09
N ALA A 284 -13.03 -14.79 13.16
CA ALA A 284 -13.84 -15.31 12.07
C ALA A 284 -13.02 -16.03 10.98
N VAL A 285 -11.78 -15.57 10.74
CA VAL A 285 -10.98 -15.99 9.57
C VAL A 285 -9.53 -16.39 9.87
N GLY A 286 -9.04 -16.17 11.10
CA GLY A 286 -7.64 -16.38 11.47
C GLY A 286 -7.22 -17.84 11.59
N ASP A 287 -8.16 -18.77 11.69
CA ASP A 287 -7.91 -20.21 11.62
C ASP A 287 -7.68 -20.71 10.17
N LEU A 288 -8.12 -19.96 9.17
CA LEU A 288 -8.03 -20.36 7.77
C LEU A 288 -6.57 -20.44 7.30
N GLU A 289 -6.20 -21.54 6.66
CA GLU A 289 -4.84 -21.73 6.11
C GLU A 289 -4.48 -20.65 5.08
N ALA A 290 -5.45 -20.29 4.23
CA ALA A 290 -5.25 -19.28 3.19
C ALA A 290 -4.99 -17.88 3.75
N VAL A 291 -5.43 -17.56 4.97
CA VAL A 291 -5.18 -16.27 5.61
C VAL A 291 -3.82 -16.31 6.29
N ILE A 292 -2.78 -15.75 5.69
CA ILE A 292 -1.42 -15.81 6.22
C ILE A 292 -1.11 -14.72 7.26
N GLY A 293 -1.94 -13.69 7.39
CA GLY A 293 -1.69 -12.59 8.29
C GLY A 293 -2.72 -11.46 8.23
N PHE A 294 -2.43 -10.40 8.98
CA PHE A 294 -3.30 -9.25 9.17
C PHE A 294 -2.51 -7.95 9.11
N GLU A 295 -3.13 -6.92 8.55
CA GLU A 295 -2.63 -5.54 8.54
C GLU A 295 -3.55 -4.65 9.36
N MET A 296 -2.96 -3.87 10.28
CA MET A 296 -3.71 -3.10 11.28
C MET A 296 -4.55 -1.99 10.66
N MET A 297 -3.98 -1.21 9.74
CA MET A 297 -4.64 -0.03 9.19
C MET A 297 -3.93 0.38 7.91
N ASN A 298 -4.69 0.50 6.83
CA ASN A 298 -4.25 1.09 5.57
C ASN A 298 -3.89 2.57 5.75
N GLU A 299 -2.76 3.00 5.19
CA GLU A 299 -2.32 4.39 5.07
C GLU A 299 -2.59 5.24 6.32
N PRO A 300 -2.04 4.88 7.50
CA PRO A 300 -2.37 5.57 8.74
C PRO A 300 -2.00 7.05 8.66
N HIS A 301 -2.94 7.93 8.97
CA HIS A 301 -2.74 9.38 8.93
C HIS A 301 -2.73 10.00 10.34
N ARG A 302 -1.84 10.97 10.57
CA ARG A 302 -1.60 11.59 11.88
C ARG A 302 -2.60 12.67 12.30
N GLY A 303 -3.46 13.11 11.37
CA GLY A 303 -4.38 14.22 11.60
C GLY A 303 -3.61 15.51 11.88
N TYR A 304 -3.94 16.21 12.97
CA TYR A 304 -3.25 17.43 13.38
C TYR A 304 -1.97 17.18 14.20
N ILE A 305 -1.66 15.94 14.58
CA ILE A 305 -0.47 15.63 15.39
C ILE A 305 0.79 16.03 14.62
N ASP A 306 1.66 16.83 15.25
CA ASP A 306 2.85 17.42 14.61
C ASP A 306 2.53 18.35 13.42
N LEU A 307 1.34 18.98 13.43
CA LEU A 307 0.99 20.04 12.47
C LEU A 307 1.84 21.30 12.72
N GLN A 308 2.72 21.62 11.77
CA GLN A 308 3.70 22.71 11.91
C GLN A 308 3.07 24.11 11.94
N SER A 309 1.90 24.31 11.32
CA SER A 309 1.19 25.58 11.36
C SER A 309 -0.32 25.38 11.25
N LEU A 310 -1.08 26.14 12.04
CA LEU A 310 -2.53 26.23 11.93
C LEU A 310 -3.01 27.11 10.76
N HIS A 311 -2.09 27.89 10.16
CA HIS A 311 -2.38 28.89 9.13
C HIS A 311 -1.89 28.53 7.72
N GLY A 312 -1.23 27.38 7.56
CA GLY A 312 -0.62 27.02 6.28
C GLY A 312 -0.44 25.52 6.11
N PHE A 313 -0.14 25.14 4.88
CA PHE A 313 0.14 23.76 4.48
C PHE A 313 1.64 23.55 4.31
N ASP A 314 2.14 22.37 4.65
CA ASP A 314 3.47 21.91 4.26
C ASP A 314 3.41 21.28 2.86
N TYR A 315 3.99 21.96 1.87
CA TYR A 315 4.01 21.48 0.48
C TYR A 315 4.67 20.12 0.27
N ASN A 316 5.42 19.61 1.25
CA ASN A 316 6.06 18.30 1.15
C ASN A 316 5.14 17.17 1.61
N THR A 317 4.13 17.46 2.44
CA THR A 317 3.32 16.44 3.11
C THR A 317 1.80 16.65 2.95
N ASP A 318 1.35 17.89 2.71
CA ASP A 318 -0.07 18.25 2.64
C ASP A 318 -0.57 18.43 1.20
N LEU A 319 -1.62 17.69 0.83
CA LEU A 319 -2.32 17.86 -0.44
C LEU A 319 -3.39 18.94 -0.32
N HIS A 320 -3.35 19.96 -1.19
CA HIS A 320 -4.31 21.05 -1.18
C HIS A 320 -4.73 21.47 -2.60
N LEU A 321 -5.98 21.21 -2.95
CA LEU A 321 -6.60 21.49 -4.25
C LEU A 321 -8.05 21.98 -4.05
N GLY A 322 -8.52 22.88 -4.92
CA GLY A 322 -9.85 23.47 -4.80
C GLY A 322 -9.98 24.40 -3.59
N SER A 323 -11.19 24.53 -3.05
CA SER A 323 -11.48 25.31 -1.84
C SER A 323 -11.18 24.47 -0.60
N ILE A 324 -9.96 24.60 -0.06
CA ILE A 324 -9.49 23.82 1.09
C ILE A 324 -9.08 24.76 2.22
N PRO A 325 -9.72 24.65 3.40
CA PRO A 325 -9.36 25.45 4.57
C PRO A 325 -8.06 24.96 5.21
N THR A 326 -7.29 25.88 5.77
CA THR A 326 -6.29 25.58 6.80
C THR A 326 -6.96 24.99 8.05
N ALA A 327 -6.19 24.38 8.95
CA ALA A 327 -6.74 23.86 10.20
C ALA A 327 -7.53 24.94 10.97
N PHE A 328 -6.99 26.15 11.11
CA PHE A 328 -7.68 27.23 11.81
C PHE A 328 -8.96 27.71 11.11
N GLU A 329 -8.97 27.81 9.78
CA GLU A 329 -10.18 28.14 9.02
C GLU A 329 -11.23 27.03 9.13
N SER A 330 -10.79 25.77 9.15
CA SER A 330 -11.70 24.62 9.30
C SER A 330 -12.41 24.61 10.66
N PHE A 331 -11.74 25.08 11.72
CA PHE A 331 -12.33 25.18 13.05
C PHE A 331 -13.44 26.23 13.10
N GLN A 332 -13.23 27.37 12.44
CA GLN A 332 -14.21 28.45 12.32
C GLN A 332 -15.43 27.99 11.53
N LEU A 333 -15.19 27.36 10.37
CA LEU A 333 -16.25 26.80 9.53
C LEU A 333 -17.11 25.79 10.30
N GLY A 334 -16.51 24.81 10.98
CA GLY A 334 -17.27 23.84 11.77
C GLY A 334 -18.03 24.43 12.97
N ALA A 335 -17.55 25.54 13.52
CA ALA A 335 -18.20 26.25 14.62
C ALA A 335 -19.35 27.17 14.17
N GLY A 336 -19.61 27.28 12.86
CA GLY A 336 -20.69 28.10 12.31
C GLY A 336 -20.28 29.53 11.96
N HIS A 337 -19.00 29.78 11.76
CA HIS A 337 -18.50 31.08 11.32
C HIS A 337 -18.18 31.05 9.81
N PRO A 338 -18.87 31.84 8.97
CA PRO A 338 -18.53 31.98 7.56
C PRO A 338 -17.06 32.39 7.41
N THR A 339 -16.30 31.63 6.62
CA THR A 339 -14.84 31.82 6.52
C THR A 339 -14.40 31.87 5.06
N THR A 340 -13.58 32.85 4.73
CA THR A 340 -12.96 32.98 3.40
C THR A 340 -11.70 32.13 3.32
N VAL A 341 -11.74 31.06 2.52
CA VAL A 341 -10.63 30.13 2.33
C VAL A 341 -9.94 30.37 0.99
N ALA A 342 -8.69 29.93 0.86
CA ALA A 342 -7.97 29.96 -0.40
C ALA A 342 -8.49 28.90 -1.39
N VAL A 343 -8.48 29.25 -2.68
CA VAL A 343 -8.74 28.34 -3.79
C VAL A 343 -7.43 28.02 -4.49
N TRP A 344 -7.16 26.72 -4.67
CA TRP A 344 -5.92 26.19 -5.22
C TRP A 344 -6.17 25.45 -6.53
N THR A 345 -5.24 25.58 -7.48
CA THR A 345 -5.25 24.81 -8.74
C THR A 345 -3.90 24.18 -8.99
N ARG A 346 -3.88 23.08 -9.75
CA ARG A 346 -2.66 22.41 -10.20
C ARG A 346 -1.67 23.38 -10.86
N SER A 347 -0.38 23.18 -10.62
CA SER A 347 0.69 23.96 -11.24
C SER A 347 2.00 23.17 -11.36
N PHE A 348 3.01 23.80 -11.95
CA PHE A 348 4.38 23.29 -12.02
C PHE A 348 5.35 24.47 -11.90
N PRO A 349 6.49 24.37 -11.18
CA PRO A 349 7.05 23.18 -10.54
C PRO A 349 6.43 22.77 -9.19
N MET A 350 5.76 23.70 -8.49
CA MET A 350 5.02 23.38 -7.27
C MET A 350 3.69 22.70 -7.62
N PRO A 351 3.25 21.66 -6.88
CA PRO A 351 2.08 20.86 -7.24
C PRO A 351 0.81 21.71 -7.40
N THR A 352 0.62 22.71 -6.54
CA THR A 352 -0.46 23.68 -6.69
C THR A 352 -0.02 25.11 -6.41
N ARG A 353 -0.86 26.05 -6.85
CA ARG A 353 -0.74 27.48 -6.57
C ARG A 353 -2.09 28.07 -6.20
N LYS A 354 -2.07 29.09 -5.34
CA LYS A 354 -3.27 29.85 -4.97
C LYS A 354 -3.74 30.66 -6.18
N THR A 355 -4.99 30.52 -6.55
CA THR A 355 -5.60 31.22 -7.71
C THR A 355 -6.83 32.04 -7.35
N GLY A 356 -7.39 31.87 -6.15
CA GLY A 356 -8.54 32.64 -5.72
C GLY A 356 -8.84 32.48 -4.23
N GLN A 357 -10.04 32.93 -3.86
CA GLN A 357 -10.63 32.76 -2.54
C GLN A 357 -12.13 32.49 -2.67
N ALA A 358 -12.70 31.76 -1.72
CA ALA A 358 -14.12 31.48 -1.63
C ALA A 358 -14.58 31.56 -0.18
N THR A 359 -15.73 32.19 0.07
CA THR A 359 -16.37 32.18 1.40
C THR A 359 -17.23 30.94 1.51
N LEU A 360 -16.94 30.09 2.50
CA LEU A 360 -17.67 28.86 2.77
C LEU A 360 -18.57 29.01 4.01
N ASN A 361 -19.56 28.12 4.14
CA ASN A 361 -20.54 28.09 5.24
C ASN A 361 -21.25 29.45 5.48
N THR A 362 -21.76 30.07 4.42
CA THR A 362 -22.42 31.39 4.49
C THR A 362 -23.69 31.41 5.32
N GLU A 363 -24.30 30.24 5.56
CA GLU A 363 -25.49 30.07 6.42
C GLU A 363 -25.15 29.98 7.91
N GLY A 364 -23.86 29.91 8.28
CA GLY A 364 -23.44 29.82 9.67
C GLY A 364 -23.86 28.51 10.36
N ARG A 365 -23.94 27.42 9.60
CA ARG A 365 -24.31 26.09 10.10
C ARG A 365 -23.22 25.51 10.99
N LYS A 366 -23.60 24.74 12.01
CA LYS A 366 -22.64 24.11 12.93
C LYS A 366 -22.54 22.63 12.65
N VAL A 367 -21.33 22.11 12.58
CA VAL A 367 -21.09 20.67 12.40
C VAL A 367 -21.21 19.89 13.71
N TRP A 368 -21.30 20.59 14.85
CA TRP A 368 -21.29 20.00 16.17
C TRP A 368 -22.70 19.88 16.74
N ARG A 369 -23.07 18.66 17.14
CA ARG A 369 -24.38 18.35 17.70
C ARG A 369 -24.62 19.07 19.04
N PRO A 370 -25.75 19.77 19.22
CA PRO A 370 -26.11 20.38 20.50
C PRO A 370 -26.27 19.38 21.64
N ASP A 371 -26.70 18.15 21.33
CA ASP A 371 -26.86 17.03 22.26
C ASP A 371 -25.63 16.12 22.34
N GLY A 372 -24.57 16.42 21.58
CA GLY A 372 -23.30 15.68 21.58
C GLY A 372 -22.42 15.97 22.80
N PRO A 373 -21.27 15.27 22.94
CA PRO A 373 -20.37 15.41 24.08
C PRO A 373 -19.74 16.81 24.21
N THR A 374 -19.72 17.59 23.12
CA THR A 374 -19.21 18.97 23.10
C THR A 374 -20.30 20.03 23.31
N GLN A 375 -21.57 19.62 23.42
CA GLN A 375 -22.74 20.52 23.54
C GLN A 375 -22.76 21.59 22.43
N GLY A 376 -22.51 21.18 21.19
CA GLY A 376 -22.52 22.06 20.01
C GLY A 376 -21.29 22.98 19.88
N LYS A 377 -20.22 22.75 20.66
CA LYS A 377 -18.97 23.51 20.56
C LYS A 377 -17.93 22.77 19.73
N CYS A 378 -17.03 23.54 19.10
CA CYS A 378 -15.85 22.99 18.46
C CYS A 378 -14.93 22.34 19.49
N ILE A 379 -14.47 21.12 19.22
CA ILE A 379 -13.59 20.40 20.16
C ILE A 379 -12.31 21.20 20.44
N TRP A 380 -11.76 21.90 19.45
CA TRP A 380 -10.51 22.65 19.60
C TRP A 380 -10.74 23.97 20.33
N GLU A 381 -11.93 24.56 20.22
CA GLU A 381 -12.35 25.69 21.06
C GLU A 381 -12.53 25.24 22.52
N MET A 382 -13.18 24.09 22.74
CA MET A 382 -13.37 23.49 24.07
C MET A 382 -12.02 23.25 24.80
N HIS A 383 -10.95 22.98 24.04
CA HIS A 383 -9.59 22.79 24.55
C HIS A 383 -8.76 24.08 24.59
N GLY A 384 -9.32 25.22 24.20
CA GLY A 384 -8.63 26.51 24.24
C GLY A 384 -7.50 26.64 23.22
N VAL A 385 -7.60 25.93 22.09
CA VAL A 385 -6.69 26.12 20.94
C VAL A 385 -7.00 27.46 20.27
N TRP A 386 -8.28 27.81 20.21
CA TRP A 386 -8.78 29.06 19.66
C TRP A 386 -10.09 29.49 20.35
N GLY A 387 -10.61 30.67 19.99
CA GLY A 387 -11.97 31.10 20.35
C GLY A 387 -12.46 32.29 19.52
N TRP A 388 -13.73 32.68 19.68
CA TRP A 388 -14.34 33.82 18.97
C TRP A 388 -14.34 35.10 19.80
N CYS A 389 -13.74 36.18 19.29
CA CYS A 389 -13.77 37.50 19.91
C CYS A 389 -15.06 38.24 19.53
N LYS A 390 -16.08 38.18 20.40
CA LYS A 390 -17.38 38.81 20.17
C LYS A 390 -17.32 40.31 19.89
N ASN A 391 -16.34 41.02 20.45
CA ASN A 391 -16.22 42.47 20.27
C ASN A 391 -15.73 42.87 18.87
N LYS A 392 -14.93 42.00 18.26
CA LYS A 392 -14.33 42.24 16.93
C LYS A 392 -14.95 41.39 15.84
N ASP A 393 -15.81 40.46 16.23
CA ASP A 393 -16.40 39.44 15.35
C ASP A 393 -15.32 38.69 14.55
N GLU A 394 -14.25 38.27 15.24
CA GLU A 394 -13.11 37.59 14.63
C GLU A 394 -12.68 36.36 15.44
N ALA A 395 -12.15 35.35 14.74
CA ALA A 395 -11.51 34.21 15.38
C ALA A 395 -10.13 34.60 15.92
N VAL A 396 -9.80 34.12 17.12
CA VAL A 396 -8.53 34.37 17.80
C VAL A 396 -7.86 33.04 18.11
N MET A 397 -6.64 32.86 17.61
CA MET A 397 -5.79 31.73 17.96
C MET A 397 -5.22 31.94 19.37
N LEU A 398 -5.37 30.95 20.24
CA LEU A 398 -4.92 31.00 21.63
C LEU A 398 -3.64 30.20 21.85
N ARG A 399 -3.44 29.11 21.08
CA ARG A 399 -2.29 28.21 21.20
C ARG A 399 -1.82 27.72 19.82
N GLU A 400 -0.90 28.44 19.21
CA GLU A 400 -0.38 28.13 17.87
C GLU A 400 0.32 26.76 17.77
N ASN A 401 1.17 26.46 18.76
CA ASN A 401 1.97 25.23 18.77
C ASN A 401 1.27 24.06 19.50
N TYR A 402 -0.07 24.06 19.56
CA TYR A 402 -0.82 23.11 20.38
C TYR A 402 -0.55 21.65 20.02
N PHE A 403 -0.35 21.36 18.73
CA PHE A 403 -0.20 19.99 18.24
C PHE A 403 1.24 19.51 18.04
N VAL A 404 2.23 20.40 18.19
CA VAL A 404 3.67 20.08 18.04
C VAL A 404 4.30 19.68 19.38
N LYS A 405 3.67 20.06 20.49
CA LYS A 405 4.17 19.82 21.85
C LYS A 405 3.07 19.29 22.75
N HIS A 406 3.44 18.40 23.66
CA HIS A 406 2.52 17.87 24.66
C HIS A 406 1.96 19.03 25.51
N PRO A 407 0.62 19.28 25.52
CA PRO A 407 0.05 20.50 26.07
C PRO A 407 0.30 20.75 27.56
N MET A 408 0.57 19.69 28.33
CA MET A 408 0.79 19.74 29.79
C MET A 408 2.26 19.74 30.19
N THR A 409 3.16 19.17 29.37
CA THR A 409 4.58 18.97 29.74
C THR A 409 5.52 19.82 28.89
N GLY A 410 5.06 20.33 27.73
CA GLY A 410 5.87 21.11 26.79
C GLY A 410 6.88 20.31 25.99
N ALA A 411 6.94 18.98 26.18
CA ALA A 411 7.81 18.09 25.43
C ALA A 411 7.43 18.10 23.94
N LYS A 412 8.45 18.02 23.05
CA LYS A 412 8.20 17.82 21.62
C LYS A 412 7.59 16.43 21.41
N ILE A 413 6.61 16.36 20.52
CA ILE A 413 5.93 15.13 20.14
C ILE A 413 6.62 14.49 18.92
N ASP A 414 6.67 13.17 18.89
CA ASP A 414 6.90 12.36 17.70
C ASP A 414 5.73 11.39 17.52
N TRP A 415 5.03 11.48 16.39
CA TRP A 415 3.80 10.72 16.19
C TRP A 415 4.02 9.20 16.24
N TYR A 416 5.14 8.72 15.68
CA TYR A 416 5.43 7.30 15.62
C TYR A 416 5.71 6.73 17.02
N THR A 417 6.61 7.36 17.79
CA THR A 417 6.98 6.85 19.12
C THR A 417 5.91 7.07 20.17
N ASP A 418 5.24 8.22 20.15
CA ASP A 418 4.34 8.59 21.24
C ASP A 418 2.94 8.00 21.07
N PHE A 419 2.52 7.69 19.84
CA PHE A 419 1.13 7.27 19.56
C PHE A 419 1.00 6.02 18.67
N TYR A 420 1.68 5.98 17.53
CA TYR A 420 1.52 4.87 16.57
C TYR A 420 2.03 3.53 17.13
N TYR A 421 3.28 3.46 17.61
CA TYR A 421 3.85 2.20 18.12
C TYR A 421 3.14 1.68 19.38
N PRO A 422 2.78 2.52 20.38
CA PRO A 422 1.99 2.05 21.51
C PRO A 422 0.67 1.38 21.09
N PHE A 423 -0.04 1.97 20.12
CA PHE A 423 -1.27 1.38 19.61
C PHE A 423 -1.02 0.13 18.78
N LEU A 424 -0.03 0.13 17.88
CA LEU A 424 0.36 -1.05 17.10
C LEU A 424 0.70 -2.23 18.01
N LYS A 425 1.42 -1.99 19.11
CA LYS A 425 1.73 -3.00 20.12
C LYS A 425 0.45 -3.53 20.77
N LYS A 426 -0.45 -2.64 21.23
CA LYS A 426 -1.73 -3.02 21.86
C LYS A 426 -2.61 -3.85 20.91
N TRP A 427 -2.72 -3.44 19.65
CA TRP A 427 -3.45 -4.17 18.61
C TRP A 427 -2.83 -5.53 18.33
N THR A 428 -1.51 -5.58 18.11
CA THR A 428 -0.77 -6.82 17.86
C THR A 428 -0.96 -7.81 19.00
N GLU A 429 -0.77 -7.38 20.25
CA GLU A 429 -0.96 -8.23 21.43
C GLU A 429 -2.39 -8.77 21.52
N ARG A 430 -3.40 -8.00 21.11
CA ARG A 430 -4.78 -8.48 21.08
C ARG A 430 -5.01 -9.52 19.99
N VAL A 431 -4.64 -9.19 18.75
CA VAL A 431 -4.80 -10.09 17.59
C VAL A 431 -4.06 -11.41 17.80
N ARG A 432 -2.87 -11.37 18.40
CA ARG A 432 -2.07 -12.57 18.73
C ARG A 432 -2.71 -13.50 19.74
N ARG A 433 -3.60 -13.02 20.63
CA ARG A 433 -4.31 -13.90 21.58
C ARG A 433 -5.35 -14.80 20.91
N VAL A 434 -5.78 -14.43 19.71
CA VAL A 434 -6.89 -15.07 18.99
C VAL A 434 -6.49 -15.56 17.59
N SER A 435 -5.22 -15.40 17.22
CA SER A 435 -4.65 -15.92 15.97
C SER A 435 -3.49 -16.86 16.26
N PRO A 436 -3.25 -17.85 15.39
CA PRO A 436 -2.05 -18.68 15.49
C PRO A 436 -0.75 -17.85 15.44
N PRO A 437 0.30 -18.22 16.19
CA PRO A 437 1.54 -17.44 16.27
C PRO A 437 2.29 -17.31 14.94
N GLU A 438 2.09 -18.24 14.01
CA GLU A 438 2.67 -18.24 12.68
C GLU A 438 2.11 -17.16 11.74
N LYS A 439 0.92 -16.61 12.03
CA LYS A 439 0.32 -15.56 11.20
C LYS A 439 1.22 -14.33 11.17
N ILE A 440 1.31 -13.64 10.05
CA ILE A 440 2.19 -12.50 9.87
C ILE A 440 1.46 -11.22 10.28
N VAL A 441 2.20 -10.30 10.91
CA VAL A 441 1.72 -8.94 11.17
C VAL A 441 2.31 -8.02 10.10
N PHE A 442 1.46 -7.58 9.18
CA PHE A 442 1.83 -6.60 8.16
C PHE A 442 1.71 -5.21 8.75
N VAL A 443 2.77 -4.42 8.61
CA VAL A 443 2.86 -3.08 9.18
C VAL A 443 3.19 -2.09 8.09
N GLU A 444 2.31 -1.11 7.95
CA GLU A 444 2.44 0.00 7.04
C GLU A 444 2.89 1.28 7.79
N VAL A 445 3.36 2.26 7.04
CA VAL A 445 3.63 3.64 7.49
C VAL A 445 2.99 4.61 6.48
N ILE A 446 3.07 5.92 6.71
CA ILE A 446 2.53 6.90 5.75
C ILE A 446 3.05 6.60 4.31
N PRO A 447 2.16 6.57 3.30
CA PRO A 447 2.53 6.25 1.91
C PRO A 447 3.66 7.10 1.37
N ASN A 448 4.48 6.51 0.48
CA ASN A 448 5.61 7.18 -0.17
C ASN A 448 6.70 7.75 0.78
N GLU A 449 6.55 7.60 2.11
CA GLU A 449 7.57 7.94 3.08
C GLU A 449 8.62 6.84 3.23
N PHE A 450 9.74 7.21 3.87
CA PHE A 450 10.76 6.26 4.25
C PHE A 450 10.40 5.63 5.59
N CYS A 451 10.80 4.38 5.79
CA CYS A 451 10.64 3.71 7.07
C CYS A 451 11.26 4.57 8.19
N PRO A 452 10.48 4.96 9.22
CA PRO A 452 10.98 5.78 10.31
C PRO A 452 12.18 5.12 10.99
N THR A 453 13.22 5.91 11.28
CA THR A 453 14.41 5.42 12.01
C THR A 453 14.10 5.07 13.47
N THR A 454 12.91 5.43 13.96
CA THR A 454 12.41 5.11 15.30
C THR A 454 11.84 3.70 15.41
N PHE A 455 11.77 2.91 14.33
CA PHE A 455 11.47 1.48 14.36
C PHE A 455 12.64 0.69 14.98
N THR A 456 12.92 0.88 16.26
CA THR A 456 13.88 0.08 17.02
C THR A 456 13.30 -1.32 17.33
N PRO A 457 14.09 -2.31 17.76
CA PRO A 457 13.58 -3.64 18.10
C PRO A 457 12.40 -3.63 19.09
N GLU A 458 12.32 -2.64 19.98
CA GLU A 458 11.25 -2.48 20.97
C GLU A 458 9.94 -1.97 20.35
N HIS A 459 10.00 -1.30 19.20
CA HIS A 459 8.87 -0.74 18.47
C HIS A 459 8.39 -1.63 17.32
N GLN A 460 8.84 -2.89 17.30
CA GLN A 460 8.54 -3.82 16.22
C GLN A 460 7.73 -5.01 16.73
N PRO A 461 6.58 -5.34 16.10
CA PRO A 461 5.91 -6.59 16.32
C PRO A 461 6.79 -7.81 16.00
N SER A 462 6.53 -8.93 16.68
CA SER A 462 7.09 -10.22 16.33
C SER A 462 6.42 -10.79 15.07
N ASN A 463 7.19 -11.52 14.26
CA ASN A 463 6.74 -12.09 12.99
C ASN A 463 6.09 -11.04 12.07
N MET A 464 6.83 -9.95 11.85
CA MET A 464 6.40 -8.75 11.14
C MET A 464 6.93 -8.73 9.70
N VAL A 465 6.10 -8.22 8.80
CA VAL A 465 6.49 -7.79 7.45
C VAL A 465 6.23 -6.29 7.32
N TYR A 466 7.18 -5.57 6.73
CA TYR A 466 7.00 -4.16 6.40
C TYR A 466 6.28 -4.03 5.05
N ALA A 467 5.17 -3.31 5.03
CA ALA A 467 4.25 -3.24 3.90
C ALA A 467 4.04 -1.79 3.39
N PRO A 468 5.09 -1.05 2.96
CA PRO A 468 4.93 0.32 2.49
C PRO A 468 4.20 0.39 1.15
N HIS A 469 3.65 1.57 0.85
CA HIS A 469 3.02 1.88 -0.43
C HIS A 469 3.91 2.78 -1.30
N TRP A 470 3.74 2.67 -2.61
CA TRP A 470 4.39 3.56 -3.56
C TRP A 470 3.49 3.92 -4.74
N TYR A 471 3.34 5.23 -4.96
CA TYR A 471 2.74 5.80 -6.15
C TYR A 471 3.66 6.84 -6.81
N ASP A 472 3.55 7.02 -8.13
CA ASP A 472 4.08 8.22 -8.78
C ASP A 472 3.20 9.41 -8.42
N LEU A 473 3.63 10.15 -7.39
CA LEU A 473 2.90 11.31 -6.87
C LEU A 473 2.63 12.37 -7.94
N ARG A 474 3.50 12.52 -8.95
CA ARG A 474 3.27 13.51 -10.01
C ARG A 474 2.16 13.04 -10.94
N ALA A 475 2.25 11.80 -11.41
CA ALA A 475 1.27 11.24 -12.33
C ALA A 475 -0.11 11.09 -11.66
N LEU A 476 -0.14 10.70 -10.38
CA LEU A 476 -1.35 10.62 -9.56
C LEU A 476 -2.00 11.99 -9.42
N PHE A 477 -1.22 13.00 -9.03
CA PHE A 477 -1.73 14.34 -8.76
C PHE A 477 -2.26 15.04 -10.02
N ASP A 478 -1.52 14.95 -11.13
CA ASP A 478 -1.92 15.53 -12.42
C ASP A 478 -2.92 14.67 -13.18
N LYS A 479 -3.08 13.40 -12.80
CA LYS A 479 -3.85 12.38 -13.52
C LYS A 479 -3.42 12.28 -14.99
N ALA A 480 -2.11 12.30 -15.21
CA ALA A 480 -1.50 12.32 -16.53
C ALA A 480 -0.13 11.64 -16.54
N PHE A 481 0.23 11.05 -17.68
CA PHE A 481 1.53 10.43 -17.89
C PHE A 481 2.03 10.69 -19.31
N GLY A 482 3.35 10.89 -19.44
CA GLY A 482 4.00 11.21 -20.70
C GLY A 482 5.48 10.81 -20.69
N ASP A 483 6.25 11.28 -21.67
CA ASP A 483 7.69 10.96 -21.75
C ASP A 483 8.55 11.63 -20.67
N PHE A 484 8.03 12.64 -19.96
CA PHE A 484 8.75 13.31 -18.89
C PHE A 484 8.24 12.86 -17.52
N THR A 485 9.14 12.30 -16.71
CA THR A 485 8.83 11.90 -15.33
C THR A 485 9.76 12.58 -14.33
N VAL A 486 9.28 12.74 -13.10
CA VAL A 486 9.99 13.46 -12.03
C VAL A 486 10.18 12.54 -10.84
N ASN A 487 11.39 12.54 -10.28
CA ASN A 487 11.68 11.92 -8.99
C ASN A 487 11.18 12.84 -7.86
N VAL A 488 9.89 12.78 -7.56
CA VAL A 488 9.26 13.59 -6.51
C VAL A 488 9.85 13.30 -5.13
N GLN A 489 10.18 12.03 -4.84
CA GLN A 489 10.84 11.63 -3.60
C GLN A 489 12.19 12.34 -3.40
N GLY A 490 13.00 12.42 -4.46
CA GLY A 490 14.28 13.12 -4.45
C GLY A 490 14.10 14.64 -4.36
N LEU A 491 13.19 15.20 -5.16
CA LEU A 491 12.95 16.64 -5.23
C LEU A 491 12.46 17.22 -3.90
N SER A 492 11.49 16.55 -3.26
CA SER A 492 10.97 16.91 -1.92
C SER A 492 12.03 16.84 -0.81
N ARG A 493 13.14 16.12 -1.05
CA ARG A 493 14.26 15.95 -0.10
C ARG A 493 15.49 16.77 -0.51
N GLY A 494 15.30 17.80 -1.34
CA GLY A 494 16.35 18.76 -1.69
C GLY A 494 17.33 18.30 -2.77
N MET A 495 17.02 17.23 -3.52
CA MET A 495 17.84 16.83 -4.66
C MET A 495 17.83 17.92 -5.73
N PHE A 496 19.00 18.19 -6.31
CA PHE A 496 19.14 19.19 -7.38
C PHE A 496 18.20 18.87 -8.57
N PRO A 497 17.33 19.81 -9.02
CA PRO A 497 16.25 19.51 -9.96
C PRO A 497 16.63 18.77 -11.23
N LEU A 498 17.76 19.10 -11.87
CA LEU A 498 18.18 18.41 -13.10
C LEU A 498 18.55 16.93 -12.88
N LYS A 499 18.83 16.50 -11.65
CA LYS A 499 19.02 15.08 -11.29
C LYS A 499 17.70 14.36 -10.99
N THR A 500 16.59 15.08 -10.95
CA THR A 500 15.25 14.53 -10.68
C THR A 500 14.42 14.37 -11.95
N PHE A 501 14.92 14.79 -13.11
CA PHE A 501 14.20 14.81 -14.38
C PHE A 501 14.62 13.63 -15.26
N TYR A 502 13.64 12.87 -15.73
CA TYR A 502 13.84 11.68 -16.52
C TYR A 502 13.03 11.76 -17.81
N TRP A 503 13.60 11.28 -18.92
CA TRP A 503 13.00 11.33 -20.24
C TRP A 503 12.84 9.93 -20.86
N GLY A 504 11.71 9.71 -21.53
CA GLY A 504 11.36 8.49 -22.25
C GLY A 504 11.07 7.30 -21.34
N GLN A 505 10.71 6.17 -21.95
CA GLN A 505 10.38 4.95 -21.22
C GLN A 505 11.55 4.40 -20.42
N ARG A 506 12.79 4.53 -20.93
CA ARG A 506 13.99 4.16 -20.15
C ARG A 506 14.14 5.03 -18.91
N GLY A 507 13.96 6.35 -19.06
CA GLY A 507 14.01 7.29 -17.95
C GLY A 507 12.95 6.99 -16.89
N ALA A 508 11.71 6.70 -17.29
CA ALA A 508 10.65 6.32 -16.35
C ALA A 508 10.99 5.04 -15.56
N ARG A 509 11.46 3.98 -16.24
CA ARG A 509 11.92 2.73 -15.60
C ARG A 509 13.05 2.99 -14.57
N ASP A 510 14.01 3.84 -14.91
CA ASP A 510 15.15 4.15 -14.04
C ASP A 510 14.74 5.03 -12.85
N ASN A 511 13.85 6.00 -13.07
CA ASN A 511 13.26 6.83 -12.03
C ASN A 511 12.53 5.99 -10.98
N TYR A 512 11.60 5.14 -11.42
CA TYR A 512 10.79 4.33 -10.51
C TYR A 512 11.65 3.31 -9.79
N ALA A 513 12.60 2.66 -10.48
CA ALA A 513 13.53 1.71 -9.87
C ALA A 513 14.36 2.34 -8.75
N LEU A 514 14.82 3.58 -8.94
CA LEU A 514 15.54 4.30 -7.89
C LEU A 514 14.64 4.58 -6.67
N GLN A 515 13.44 5.11 -6.89
CA GLN A 515 12.54 5.50 -5.80
C GLN A 515 12.06 4.29 -4.97
N ILE A 516 11.67 3.19 -5.64
CA ILE A 516 11.25 1.95 -4.98
C ILE A 516 12.41 1.32 -4.24
N ARG A 517 13.61 1.24 -4.84
CA ARG A 517 14.80 0.74 -4.15
C ARG A 517 15.08 1.53 -2.87
N ASN A 518 14.99 2.86 -2.90
CA ASN A 518 15.22 3.68 -1.71
C ASN A 518 14.23 3.35 -0.58
N ILE A 519 12.96 3.07 -0.89
CA ILE A 519 11.95 2.67 0.11
C ILE A 519 12.31 1.31 0.71
N VAL A 520 12.63 0.32 -0.13
CA VAL A 520 13.00 -1.03 0.35
C VAL A 520 14.27 -0.98 1.20
N GLU A 521 15.31 -0.28 0.74
CA GLU A 521 16.57 -0.12 1.48
C GLU A 521 16.40 0.69 2.77
N SER A 522 15.52 1.68 2.79
CA SER A 522 15.15 2.38 4.03
C SER A 522 14.51 1.44 5.04
N GLY A 523 13.67 0.50 4.57
CA GLY A 523 13.12 -0.57 5.39
C GLY A 523 14.22 -1.41 6.03
N TYR A 524 15.17 -1.92 5.23
CA TYR A 524 16.28 -2.72 5.76
C TYR A 524 17.18 -1.95 6.73
N LYS A 525 17.42 -0.66 6.47
CA LYS A 525 18.23 0.19 7.34
C LYS A 525 17.59 0.38 8.72
N ALA A 526 16.27 0.52 8.78
CA ALA A 526 15.54 0.75 10.03
C ALA A 526 15.19 -0.56 10.77
N LEU A 527 14.74 -1.57 10.04
CA LEU A 527 14.17 -2.81 10.60
C LEU A 527 15.15 -3.97 10.64
N GLY A 528 16.35 -3.80 10.06
CA GLY A 528 17.24 -4.90 9.73
C GLY A 528 16.68 -5.76 8.61
N GLU A 529 17.08 -7.02 8.58
CA GLU A 529 16.75 -7.96 7.51
C GLU A 529 15.32 -8.50 7.59
N LYS A 530 14.30 -7.68 7.88
CA LYS A 530 12.90 -8.11 7.83
C LYS A 530 12.34 -8.08 6.41
N PRO A 531 11.37 -8.93 6.04
CA PRO A 531 10.81 -8.88 4.71
C PRO A 531 10.06 -7.58 4.46
N VAL A 532 10.18 -7.10 3.22
CA VAL A 532 9.46 -5.94 2.69
C VAL A 532 8.57 -6.43 1.56
N ILE A 533 7.33 -5.95 1.53
CA ILE A 533 6.40 -6.13 0.41
C ILE A 533 5.78 -4.79 0.06
N ILE A 534 5.63 -4.45 -1.22
CA ILE A 534 4.90 -3.22 -1.57
C ILE A 534 3.40 -3.53 -1.47
N GLY A 535 2.77 -3.10 -0.37
CA GLY A 535 1.37 -3.41 -0.04
C GLY A 535 0.38 -2.80 -1.04
N GLU A 536 0.77 -1.70 -1.67
CA GLU A 536 -0.05 -1.05 -2.67
C GLU A 536 0.79 -0.23 -3.65
N CYS A 537 0.49 -0.41 -4.93
CA CYS A 537 1.00 0.40 -6.03
C CYS A 537 0.13 0.21 -7.27
N GLY A 538 -0.06 1.25 -8.07
CA GLY A 538 -0.97 1.17 -9.21
C GLY A 538 -0.85 2.35 -10.17
N VAL A 539 -1.65 2.33 -11.23
CA VAL A 539 -1.71 3.40 -12.22
C VAL A 539 -3.17 3.77 -12.52
N PRO A 540 -3.50 5.06 -12.69
CA PRO A 540 -4.85 5.47 -13.05
C PRO A 540 -5.14 5.14 -14.51
N MET A 541 -6.16 4.32 -14.79
CA MET A 541 -6.60 4.01 -16.15
C MET A 541 -7.23 5.21 -16.85
N ASP A 542 -7.81 6.13 -16.10
CA ASP A 542 -8.43 7.36 -16.60
C ASP A 542 -7.46 8.55 -16.68
N MET A 543 -6.15 8.28 -16.69
CA MET A 543 -5.12 9.28 -16.98
C MET A 543 -5.31 9.91 -18.36
N ASN A 544 -4.65 11.04 -18.60
CA ASN A 544 -4.66 11.74 -19.88
C ASN A 544 -6.10 12.02 -20.35
N LYS A 545 -6.94 12.47 -19.41
CA LYS A 545 -8.36 12.80 -19.61
C LYS A 545 -9.24 11.62 -20.01
N GLY A 546 -8.77 10.38 -19.84
CA GLY A 546 -9.52 9.17 -20.19
C GLY A 546 -9.54 8.84 -21.69
N GLU A 547 -8.65 9.46 -22.49
CA GLU A 547 -8.59 9.27 -23.96
C GLU A 547 -8.57 7.78 -24.37
N ALA A 548 -7.88 6.94 -23.60
CA ALA A 548 -7.77 5.50 -23.88
C ALA A 548 -9.12 4.76 -23.86
N PHE A 549 -10.12 5.26 -23.13
CA PHE A 549 -11.44 4.62 -23.08
C PHE A 549 -12.21 4.79 -24.39
N ASP A 550 -11.99 5.90 -25.10
CA ASP A 550 -12.62 6.19 -26.38
C ASP A 550 -11.84 5.60 -27.56
N THR A 551 -10.51 5.62 -27.49
CA THR A 551 -9.63 5.20 -28.59
C THR A 551 -9.23 3.73 -28.55
N ASP A 552 -9.44 3.06 -27.42
CA ASP A 552 -8.88 1.74 -27.10
C ASP A 552 -7.33 1.69 -27.06
N ASP A 553 -6.67 2.85 -27.10
CA ASP A 553 -5.22 2.96 -27.01
C ASP A 553 -4.76 3.25 -25.57
N PHE A 554 -4.45 2.17 -24.85
CA PHE A 554 -3.93 2.22 -23.48
C PHE A 554 -2.40 2.34 -23.40
N THR A 555 -1.73 2.86 -24.43
CA THR A 555 -0.26 2.93 -24.49
C THR A 555 0.35 3.62 -23.26
N TRP A 556 -0.20 4.74 -22.80
CA TRP A 556 0.36 5.49 -21.68
C TRP A 556 0.21 4.76 -20.34
N GLN A 557 -0.95 4.16 -20.11
CA GLN A 557 -1.24 3.30 -18.96
C GLN A 557 -0.30 2.09 -18.97
N ALA A 558 -0.10 1.48 -20.14
CA ALA A 558 0.80 0.34 -20.30
C ALA A 558 2.26 0.72 -20.03
N ARG A 559 2.70 1.89 -20.51
CA ARG A 559 4.04 2.43 -20.27
C ARG A 559 4.29 2.73 -18.79
N MET A 560 3.34 3.34 -18.10
CA MET A 560 3.44 3.62 -16.67
C MET A 560 3.48 2.33 -15.84
N MET A 561 2.57 1.38 -16.12
CA MET A 561 2.54 0.07 -15.44
C MET A 561 3.82 -0.73 -15.71
N ASP A 562 4.37 -0.65 -16.92
CA ASP A 562 5.65 -1.28 -17.23
C ASP A 562 6.81 -0.69 -16.43
N ALA A 563 6.90 0.64 -16.31
CA ALA A 563 7.92 1.27 -15.49
C ALA A 563 7.80 0.83 -14.02
N LEU A 564 6.56 0.75 -13.51
CA LEU A 564 6.26 0.32 -12.14
C LEU A 564 6.69 -1.14 -11.89
N ILE A 565 6.21 -2.10 -12.68
CA ILE A 565 6.55 -3.52 -12.45
C ILE A 565 8.03 -3.79 -12.73
N THR A 566 8.64 -3.10 -13.70
CA THR A 566 10.10 -3.19 -13.93
C THR A 566 10.89 -2.72 -12.71
N ALA A 567 10.44 -1.66 -12.03
CA ALA A 567 11.07 -1.18 -10.81
C ALA A 567 10.96 -2.18 -9.65
N LEU A 568 9.79 -2.80 -9.48
CA LEU A 568 9.56 -3.86 -8.50
C LEU A 568 10.43 -5.10 -8.78
N ASP A 569 10.52 -5.50 -10.06
CA ASP A 569 11.36 -6.60 -10.54
C ASP A 569 12.84 -6.36 -10.22
N ARG A 570 13.35 -5.16 -10.53
CA ARG A 570 14.74 -4.77 -10.24
C ARG A 570 15.02 -4.70 -8.74
N ALA A 571 14.00 -4.41 -7.93
CA ALA A 571 14.11 -4.40 -6.48
C ALA A 571 13.94 -5.78 -5.84
N LEU A 572 13.59 -6.82 -6.63
CA LEU A 572 13.31 -8.19 -6.16
C LEU A 572 12.29 -8.24 -5.00
N VAL A 573 11.33 -7.30 -5.01
CA VAL A 573 10.35 -7.15 -3.95
C VAL A 573 8.99 -7.69 -4.42
N GLY A 574 8.30 -8.38 -3.51
CA GLY A 574 6.90 -8.77 -3.74
C GLY A 574 5.98 -7.54 -3.74
N PHE A 575 4.77 -7.69 -4.26
CA PHE A 575 3.83 -6.57 -4.32
C PHE A 575 2.36 -7.01 -4.50
N THR A 576 1.45 -6.10 -4.15
CA THR A 576 0.01 -6.19 -4.44
C THR A 576 -0.44 -4.97 -5.24
N LEU A 577 -0.89 -5.18 -6.48
CA LEU A 577 -1.29 -4.09 -7.38
C LEU A 577 -2.65 -3.49 -7.01
N TRP A 578 -2.79 -2.16 -7.15
CA TRP A 578 -4.03 -1.40 -6.97
C TRP A 578 -4.68 -1.07 -8.34
N ASN A 579 -5.86 -1.60 -8.67
CA ASN A 579 -6.55 -2.72 -7.98
C ASN A 579 -7.28 -3.68 -8.93
N TYR A 580 -7.77 -4.79 -8.39
CA TYR A 580 -8.78 -5.60 -9.06
C TYR A 580 -10.17 -5.25 -8.52
N ASN A 581 -10.97 -4.49 -9.28
CA ASN A 581 -12.35 -4.17 -8.94
C ASN A 581 -13.32 -4.86 -9.91
N PRO A 582 -14.09 -5.86 -9.43
CA PRO A 582 -14.96 -6.68 -10.28
C PRO A 582 -16.09 -5.89 -10.94
N TYR A 583 -16.47 -4.74 -10.38
CA TYR A 583 -17.55 -3.90 -10.89
C TYR A 583 -17.04 -2.77 -11.78
N ASN A 584 -15.73 -2.57 -11.88
CA ASN A 584 -15.20 -1.34 -12.44
C ASN A 584 -15.65 -1.11 -13.90
N THR A 585 -16.11 0.12 -14.09
CA THR A 585 -16.50 0.83 -15.31
C THR A 585 -15.37 1.51 -16.09
N ASP A 586 -15.42 1.56 -17.43
CA ASP A 586 -14.71 2.66 -18.13
C ASP A 586 -15.36 4.01 -17.80
N SER A 587 -16.69 4.07 -17.77
CA SER A 587 -17.45 5.30 -17.50
C SER A 587 -17.56 5.61 -16.02
N ALA A 588 -17.82 4.60 -15.19
CA ALA A 588 -18.09 4.78 -13.76
C ALA A 588 -16.85 4.63 -12.86
N GLY A 589 -15.74 4.11 -13.39
CA GLY A 589 -14.57 3.82 -12.58
C GLY A 589 -14.87 2.79 -11.50
N ASP A 590 -14.38 3.02 -10.29
CA ASP A 590 -14.53 2.12 -9.14
C ASP A 590 -15.80 2.36 -8.30
N PHE A 591 -16.69 3.26 -8.73
CA PHE A 591 -17.86 3.73 -7.97
C PHE A 591 -17.51 4.36 -6.61
N TRP A 592 -16.29 4.88 -6.48
CA TRP A 592 -15.79 5.49 -5.26
C TRP A 592 -14.91 6.72 -5.58
N ASN A 593 -15.38 7.92 -5.28
CA ASN A 593 -14.64 9.17 -5.46
C ASN A 593 -14.21 9.53 -6.91
N GLY A 594 -14.78 8.86 -7.91
CA GLY A 594 -14.51 9.12 -9.33
C GLY A 594 -13.14 8.64 -9.81
N GLU A 595 -12.55 7.66 -9.11
CA GLU A 595 -11.28 7.07 -9.49
C GLU A 595 -11.45 5.88 -10.45
N ASN A 596 -10.42 5.62 -11.25
CA ASN A 596 -10.38 4.43 -12.10
C ASN A 596 -8.98 3.84 -12.12
N PHE A 597 -8.63 3.06 -11.09
CA PHE A 597 -7.33 2.37 -11.01
C PHE A 597 -7.37 0.92 -11.46
N SER A 598 -8.56 0.34 -11.61
CA SER A 598 -8.61 -1.09 -11.88
C SER A 598 -8.05 -1.38 -13.25
N TRP A 599 -7.24 -2.42 -13.43
CA TRP A 599 -6.94 -2.90 -14.78
C TRP A 599 -7.99 -3.92 -15.25
N PHE A 600 -9.04 -4.20 -14.47
CA PHE A 600 -10.18 -4.99 -14.91
C PHE A 600 -11.39 -4.07 -15.11
N SER A 601 -12.13 -4.26 -16.20
CA SER A 601 -13.37 -3.53 -16.52
C SER A 601 -14.47 -4.54 -16.82
N ARG A 602 -15.55 -4.53 -16.02
CA ARG A 602 -16.70 -5.43 -16.18
C ARG A 602 -17.39 -5.22 -17.52
N GLY A 603 -17.46 -3.97 -18.00
CA GLY A 603 -18.03 -3.63 -19.30
C GLY A 603 -17.28 -4.24 -20.50
N ARG A 604 -16.03 -4.66 -20.29
CA ARG A 604 -15.18 -5.30 -21.31
C ARG A 604 -15.09 -6.83 -21.15
N ALA A 605 -15.74 -7.39 -20.13
CA ALA A 605 -15.68 -8.83 -19.83
C ALA A 605 -16.76 -9.60 -20.61
N LEU A 606 -16.48 -10.88 -20.90
CA LEU A 606 -17.51 -11.81 -21.39
C LEU A 606 -18.48 -12.18 -20.27
N PRO A 607 -19.75 -12.46 -20.59
CA PRO A 607 -20.70 -12.99 -19.61
C PRO A 607 -20.28 -14.40 -19.15
N PRO A 608 -20.64 -14.82 -17.92
CA PRO A 608 -20.16 -16.07 -17.32
C PRO A 608 -20.37 -17.33 -18.17
N PHE A 609 -21.49 -17.42 -18.89
CA PHE A 609 -21.81 -18.59 -19.73
C PHE A 609 -20.91 -18.75 -20.97
N LEU A 610 -20.08 -17.75 -21.30
CA LEU A 610 -19.06 -17.83 -22.37
C LEU A 610 -17.64 -18.01 -21.82
N LEU A 611 -17.47 -18.10 -20.50
CA LEU A 611 -16.17 -18.27 -19.89
C LEU A 611 -15.81 -19.74 -19.79
N ASP A 612 -14.56 -20.03 -20.14
CA ASP A 612 -13.88 -21.27 -19.82
C ASP A 612 -12.84 -20.98 -18.73
N TYR A 613 -12.93 -21.73 -17.63
CA TYR A 613 -12.16 -21.48 -16.41
C TYR A 613 -10.83 -22.25 -16.35
N HIS A 614 -10.45 -22.95 -17.42
CA HIS A 614 -9.12 -23.52 -17.55
C HIS A 614 -8.05 -22.42 -17.49
N GLN A 615 -6.94 -22.71 -16.82
CA GLN A 615 -5.84 -21.75 -16.62
C GLN A 615 -5.29 -21.21 -17.95
N THR A 616 -5.27 -22.02 -19.01
CA THR A 616 -4.85 -21.64 -20.37
C THR A 616 -5.93 -20.92 -21.17
N SER A 617 -7.17 -20.80 -20.68
CA SER A 617 -8.25 -20.18 -21.45
C SER A 617 -8.08 -18.68 -21.65
N VAL A 618 -8.04 -18.25 -22.91
CA VAL A 618 -7.99 -16.83 -23.30
C VAL A 618 -9.30 -16.09 -23.02
N THR A 619 -10.40 -16.82 -22.80
CA THR A 619 -11.70 -16.19 -22.45
C THR A 619 -11.61 -15.40 -21.15
N LEU A 620 -10.75 -15.84 -20.21
CA LEU A 620 -10.45 -15.18 -18.94
C LEU A 620 -9.63 -13.89 -19.08
N ASP A 621 -9.14 -13.55 -20.27
CA ASP A 621 -8.45 -12.27 -20.50
C ASP A 621 -9.43 -11.13 -20.83
N ASN A 622 -10.67 -11.45 -21.24
CA ASN A 622 -11.70 -10.44 -21.51
C ASN A 622 -12.03 -9.67 -20.24
N GLY A 623 -12.11 -8.34 -20.35
CA GLY A 623 -12.24 -7.42 -19.22
C GLY A 623 -10.90 -6.90 -18.71
N GLY A 624 -9.79 -7.60 -18.97
CA GLY A 624 -8.45 -7.10 -18.66
C GLY A 624 -8.04 -5.95 -19.59
N ARG A 625 -7.54 -4.87 -18.99
CA ARG A 625 -6.83 -3.76 -19.63
C ARG A 625 -5.34 -3.97 -19.43
N ILE A 626 -4.54 -3.56 -20.41
CA ILE A 626 -3.06 -3.55 -20.34
C ILE A 626 -2.39 -4.88 -19.89
N LEU A 627 -3.07 -6.03 -20.04
CA LEU A 627 -2.55 -7.34 -19.61
C LEU A 627 -1.13 -7.68 -20.14
N PRO A 628 -0.72 -7.30 -21.36
CA PRO A 628 0.65 -7.56 -21.83
C PRO A 628 1.76 -7.00 -20.94
N VAL A 629 1.48 -5.92 -20.19
CA VAL A 629 2.43 -5.34 -19.23
C VAL A 629 2.11 -5.69 -17.78
N THR A 630 0.90 -6.15 -17.46
CA THR A 630 0.54 -6.51 -16.09
C THR A 630 0.88 -7.98 -15.80
N VAL A 631 0.62 -8.87 -16.77
CA VAL A 631 0.82 -10.33 -16.67
C VAL A 631 2.19 -10.70 -17.22
N ARG A 632 3.18 -10.83 -16.34
CA ARG A 632 4.60 -11.03 -16.70
C ARG A 632 5.17 -12.31 -16.11
N PRO A 633 6.22 -12.89 -16.73
CA PRO A 633 7.00 -13.93 -16.08
C PRO A 633 7.62 -13.44 -14.77
N TYR A 634 7.78 -14.35 -13.79
CA TYR A 634 8.56 -14.07 -12.59
C TYR A 634 9.02 -15.33 -11.86
N PRO A 635 10.17 -15.29 -11.16
CA PRO A 635 10.66 -16.41 -10.35
C PRO A 635 9.82 -16.54 -9.07
N ALA A 636 8.78 -17.36 -9.12
CA ALA A 636 7.81 -17.48 -8.03
C ALA A 636 8.40 -18.22 -6.83
N LYS A 637 9.08 -19.35 -7.06
CA LYS A 637 9.74 -20.16 -6.01
C LYS A 637 11.18 -20.41 -6.43
N THR A 638 12.14 -19.90 -5.66
CA THR A 638 13.57 -19.99 -5.99
C THR A 638 14.26 -20.95 -5.03
N ALA A 639 14.88 -22.00 -5.57
CA ALA A 639 15.78 -22.88 -4.80
C ALA A 639 17.15 -22.20 -4.59
N GLY A 640 17.14 -21.13 -3.80
CA GLY A 640 18.29 -20.27 -3.48
C GLY A 640 17.88 -18.83 -3.21
N VAL A 641 18.86 -17.92 -3.17
CA VAL A 641 18.66 -16.48 -2.95
C VAL A 641 18.62 -15.75 -4.30
N PRO A 642 17.51 -15.11 -4.69
CA PRO A 642 17.44 -14.27 -5.88
C PRO A 642 18.43 -13.10 -5.79
N ILE A 643 19.17 -12.82 -6.86
CA ILE A 643 20.09 -11.67 -6.93
C ILE A 643 19.84 -10.75 -8.12
N LYS A 644 19.14 -11.23 -9.16
CA LYS A 644 18.77 -10.41 -10.32
C LYS A 644 17.56 -10.98 -11.05
N PHE A 645 16.63 -10.13 -11.43
CA PHE A 645 15.57 -10.44 -12.38
C PHE A 645 15.33 -9.26 -13.32
N GLU A 646 15.28 -9.54 -14.62
CA GLU A 646 14.98 -8.55 -15.66
C GLU A 646 14.02 -9.16 -16.67
N TYR A 647 12.95 -8.45 -17.01
CA TYR A 647 12.02 -8.82 -18.08
C TYR A 647 11.87 -7.67 -19.09
N GLU A 648 12.07 -7.97 -20.37
CA GLU A 648 11.84 -7.04 -21.46
C GLU A 648 10.54 -7.39 -22.17
N VAL A 649 9.50 -6.60 -21.89
CA VAL A 649 8.14 -6.82 -22.41
C VAL A 649 8.06 -6.70 -23.93
N THR A 650 8.92 -5.90 -24.56
CA THR A 650 8.92 -5.71 -26.02
C THR A 650 9.50 -6.91 -26.78
N GLU A 651 10.32 -7.72 -26.10
CA GLU A 651 11.00 -8.90 -26.67
C GLU A 651 10.39 -10.22 -26.19
N GLY A 652 9.65 -10.21 -25.07
CA GLY A 652 9.22 -11.43 -24.40
C GLY A 652 10.40 -12.22 -23.84
N ARG A 653 11.43 -11.51 -23.35
CA ARG A 653 12.70 -12.06 -22.88
C ARG A 653 12.88 -11.78 -21.39
N PHE A 654 13.30 -12.77 -20.62
CA PHE A 654 13.74 -12.56 -19.23
C PHE A 654 15.10 -13.18 -18.93
N VAL A 655 15.79 -12.58 -17.96
CA VAL A 655 17.03 -13.08 -17.36
C VAL A 655 16.81 -13.18 -15.85
N PHE A 656 17.18 -14.32 -15.29
CA PHE A 656 17.12 -14.55 -13.85
C PHE A 656 18.43 -15.13 -13.33
N GLU A 657 18.91 -14.59 -12.22
CA GLU A 657 20.09 -15.08 -11.50
C GLU A 657 19.77 -15.27 -10.01
N TRP A 658 20.22 -16.39 -9.47
CA TRP A 658 20.09 -16.73 -8.06
C TRP A 658 21.34 -17.46 -7.57
N VAL A 659 21.52 -17.48 -6.26
CA VAL A 659 22.73 -18.02 -5.62
C VAL A 659 22.35 -19.09 -4.61
N ASN A 660 23.13 -20.17 -4.57
CA ASN A 660 23.02 -21.15 -3.49
C ASN A 660 23.33 -20.49 -2.14
N PRO A 661 22.51 -20.71 -1.09
CA PRO A 661 22.75 -20.12 0.22
C PRO A 661 24.16 -20.38 0.74
N SER A 662 24.71 -19.41 1.47
CA SER A 662 26.07 -19.45 2.00
C SER A 662 26.18 -18.64 3.28
N GLU A 663 26.92 -19.16 4.26
CA GLU A 663 27.19 -18.49 5.54
C GLU A 663 28.18 -17.31 5.42
N VAL A 664 28.83 -17.14 4.27
CA VAL A 664 29.82 -16.09 4.05
C VAL A 664 29.12 -14.77 3.74
N SER A 665 29.13 -13.83 4.68
CA SER A 665 28.66 -12.46 4.43
C SER A 665 29.67 -11.68 3.58
N LYS A 666 29.22 -11.08 2.48
CA LYS A 666 30.01 -10.09 1.72
C LYS A 666 29.45 -8.70 1.99
N GLY A 667 30.29 -7.79 2.52
CA GLY A 667 29.97 -6.37 2.63
C GLY A 667 28.73 -6.02 3.45
N SER A 668 28.23 -4.80 3.23
CA SER A 668 26.95 -4.34 3.79
C SER A 668 25.81 -4.72 2.86
N PRO A 669 24.77 -5.44 3.34
CA PRO A 669 23.66 -5.87 2.51
C PRO A 669 22.94 -4.73 1.81
N SER A 670 22.50 -4.96 0.57
CA SER A 670 21.65 -4.04 -0.20
C SER A 670 20.60 -4.83 -0.99
N VAL A 671 19.75 -4.15 -1.75
CA VAL A 671 18.83 -4.83 -2.69
C VAL A 671 19.60 -5.57 -3.78
N MET A 672 20.73 -5.01 -4.24
CA MET A 672 21.54 -5.58 -5.32
C MET A 672 22.54 -6.64 -4.85
N ASP A 673 22.82 -6.68 -3.54
CA ASP A 673 23.72 -7.65 -2.90
C ASP A 673 23.06 -8.13 -1.59
N PRO A 674 22.05 -9.02 -1.68
CA PRO A 674 21.32 -9.48 -0.51
C PRO A 674 22.16 -10.46 0.33
N PRO A 675 21.85 -10.61 1.63
CA PRO A 675 22.48 -11.64 2.46
C PRO A 675 22.24 -13.03 1.87
N LEU A 676 23.29 -13.84 1.81
CA LEU A 676 23.21 -15.21 1.29
C LEU A 676 22.88 -16.24 2.37
N ALA A 677 22.99 -15.86 3.64
CA ALA A 677 22.63 -16.72 4.76
C ALA A 677 21.09 -16.81 4.88
N GLN A 678 20.57 -18.03 4.99
CA GLN A 678 19.14 -18.27 5.20
C GLN A 678 18.92 -18.90 6.56
N GLY A 679 17.93 -18.42 7.31
CA GLY A 679 17.56 -18.98 8.62
C GLY A 679 16.89 -20.35 8.53
N ILE A 680 16.40 -20.73 7.34
CA ILE A 680 15.77 -22.03 7.07
C ILE A 680 16.61 -22.78 6.03
N PRO A 681 17.01 -24.05 6.28
CA PRO A 681 17.78 -24.84 5.33
C PRO A 681 17.03 -25.05 4.02
N LEU A 682 17.70 -24.82 2.89
CA LEU A 682 17.18 -25.13 1.56
C LEU A 682 17.16 -26.65 1.35
N LYS A 683 15.95 -27.21 1.24
CA LYS A 683 15.69 -28.66 1.02
C LYS A 683 15.07 -28.95 -0.35
N ALA A 684 15.25 -28.06 -1.30
CA ALA A 684 14.81 -28.23 -2.68
C ALA A 684 15.91 -27.82 -3.66
N ARG A 685 15.90 -28.45 -4.83
CA ARG A 685 16.74 -28.07 -5.98
C ARG A 685 15.95 -27.48 -7.14
N GLU A 686 14.62 -27.46 -7.03
CA GLU A 686 13.72 -27.03 -8.11
C GLU A 686 13.26 -25.60 -7.89
N THR A 687 13.61 -24.75 -8.85
CA THR A 687 13.10 -23.38 -9.04
C THR A 687 11.91 -23.42 -9.99
N GLU A 688 10.85 -22.67 -9.66
CA GLU A 688 9.63 -22.54 -10.46
C GLU A 688 9.46 -21.08 -10.89
N ILE A 689 9.42 -20.84 -12.19
CA ILE A 689 9.21 -19.53 -12.80
C ILE A 689 7.84 -19.53 -13.46
N PHE A 690 6.96 -18.61 -13.05
CA PHE A 690 5.71 -18.37 -13.77
C PHE A 690 6.03 -17.81 -15.16
N VAL A 691 5.46 -18.38 -16.21
CA VAL A 691 5.57 -17.90 -17.59
C VAL A 691 4.18 -17.89 -18.21
N PRO A 692 3.59 -16.71 -18.46
CA PRO A 692 2.18 -16.61 -18.79
C PRO A 692 1.84 -17.20 -20.15
N HIS A 693 0.67 -17.84 -20.26
CA HIS A 693 0.23 -18.46 -21.52
C HIS A 693 0.11 -17.43 -22.66
N SER A 694 -0.30 -16.18 -22.36
CA SER A 694 -0.36 -15.09 -23.36
C SER A 694 0.99 -14.83 -24.06
N LEU A 695 2.10 -15.13 -23.38
CA LEU A 695 3.44 -14.99 -23.92
C LEU A 695 3.81 -16.17 -24.82
N THR A 696 3.40 -17.39 -24.46
CA THR A 696 3.82 -18.65 -25.11
C THR A 696 2.82 -19.22 -26.11
N GLN A 697 1.56 -18.76 -26.11
CA GLN A 697 0.54 -19.25 -27.03
C GLN A 697 0.98 -19.10 -28.50
N GLY A 698 1.13 -20.23 -29.19
CA GLY A 698 1.61 -20.28 -30.57
C GLY A 698 3.09 -19.92 -30.75
N ARG A 699 3.90 -19.97 -29.68
CA ARG A 699 5.34 -19.69 -29.65
C ARG A 699 6.07 -20.74 -28.83
N GLU A 700 7.34 -20.96 -29.13
CA GLU A 700 8.24 -21.79 -28.33
C GLU A 700 8.99 -20.94 -27.30
N LEU A 701 9.09 -21.41 -26.05
CA LEU A 701 9.95 -20.80 -25.03
C LEU A 701 11.37 -21.39 -25.12
N VAL A 702 12.29 -20.62 -25.71
CA VAL A 702 13.69 -21.03 -25.85
C VAL A 702 14.45 -20.66 -24.58
N VAL A 703 15.01 -21.66 -23.90
CA VAL A 703 15.75 -21.50 -22.63
C VAL A 703 17.25 -21.71 -22.87
N SER A 704 18.07 -20.81 -22.32
CA SER A 704 19.52 -20.78 -22.47
C SER A 704 20.22 -20.46 -21.13
N GLY A 705 21.54 -20.67 -21.08
CA GLY A 705 22.34 -20.52 -19.86
C GLY A 705 22.35 -21.75 -18.93
N LEU A 706 21.62 -22.81 -19.28
CA LEU A 706 21.51 -24.05 -18.51
C LEU A 706 22.14 -25.22 -19.28
N ASP A 707 23.35 -25.64 -18.91
CA ASP A 707 23.98 -26.81 -19.52
C ASP A 707 23.38 -28.14 -18.99
N SER A 708 23.33 -29.17 -19.84
CA SER A 708 22.68 -30.45 -19.50
C SER A 708 23.42 -31.27 -18.43
N LYS A 709 24.66 -30.91 -18.08
CA LYS A 709 25.41 -31.59 -17.01
C LYS A 709 24.97 -31.06 -15.65
N GLY A 710 24.88 -29.74 -15.50
CA GLY A 710 24.51 -29.04 -14.27
C GLY A 710 23.02 -28.88 -14.05
N TYR A 711 22.19 -28.96 -15.09
CA TYR A 711 20.78 -28.61 -15.02
C TYR A 711 19.86 -29.59 -15.73
N ALA A 712 18.62 -29.66 -15.25
CA ALA A 712 17.48 -30.21 -15.98
C ALA A 712 16.34 -29.18 -15.92
N TYR A 713 15.60 -28.99 -17.01
CA TYR A 713 14.47 -28.07 -17.00
C TYR A 713 13.33 -28.57 -17.89
N ARG A 714 12.12 -28.08 -17.63
CA ARG A 714 10.92 -28.33 -18.44
C ARG A 714 10.00 -27.13 -18.35
N TYR A 715 9.49 -26.65 -19.48
CA TYR A 715 8.36 -25.74 -19.51
C TYR A 715 7.05 -26.54 -19.64
N ASP A 716 6.08 -26.24 -18.77
CA ASP A 716 4.73 -26.78 -18.82
C ASP A 716 3.76 -25.62 -19.07
N GLU A 717 3.18 -25.58 -20.27
CA GLU A 717 2.33 -24.49 -20.72
C GLU A 717 0.97 -24.48 -20.00
N GLU A 718 0.40 -25.66 -19.72
CA GLU A 718 -0.88 -25.77 -19.01
C GLU A 718 -0.79 -25.20 -17.59
N ARG A 719 0.35 -25.45 -16.94
CA ARG A 719 0.67 -24.92 -15.61
C ARG A 719 1.27 -23.52 -15.64
N GLN A 720 1.53 -22.96 -16.83
CA GLN A 720 2.24 -21.69 -17.02
C GLN A 720 3.54 -21.62 -16.21
N THR A 721 4.32 -22.72 -16.18
CA THR A 721 5.47 -22.86 -15.27
C THR A 721 6.69 -23.43 -15.98
N LEU A 722 7.82 -22.72 -15.86
CA LEU A 722 9.16 -23.23 -16.19
C LEU A 722 9.80 -23.78 -14.91
N PHE A 723 10.02 -25.09 -14.89
CA PHE A 723 10.69 -25.82 -13.82
C PHE A 723 12.18 -25.97 -14.14
N ILE A 724 13.05 -25.63 -13.19
CA ILE A 724 14.51 -25.74 -13.34
C ILE A 724 15.09 -26.44 -12.11
N VAL A 725 15.80 -27.54 -12.32
CA VAL A 725 16.53 -28.27 -11.27
C VAL A 725 18.02 -28.02 -11.43
N ALA A 726 18.61 -27.35 -10.43
CA ALA A 726 20.06 -27.14 -10.35
C ALA A 726 20.72 -28.30 -9.57
N ARG A 727 21.69 -28.99 -10.19
CA ARG A 727 22.40 -30.11 -9.55
C ARG A 727 23.60 -29.69 -8.72
N ASP A 728 24.22 -28.56 -9.09
CA ASP A 728 25.32 -27.98 -8.34
C ASP A 728 24.78 -27.25 -7.11
N THR A 729 24.98 -27.84 -5.93
CA THR A 729 24.55 -27.27 -4.64
C THR A 729 25.72 -26.62 -3.89
N THR A 730 26.82 -26.30 -4.57
CA THR A 730 27.98 -25.66 -3.92
C THR A 730 27.57 -24.31 -3.33
N PRO A 731 27.82 -24.03 -2.03
CA PRO A 731 27.49 -22.75 -1.41
C PRO A 731 28.09 -21.56 -2.18
N GLY A 732 27.29 -20.53 -2.42
CA GLY A 732 27.72 -19.34 -3.17
C GLY A 732 27.82 -19.53 -4.69
N LYS A 733 27.46 -20.71 -5.23
CA LYS A 733 27.33 -20.90 -6.67
C LYS A 733 26.23 -20.01 -7.22
N ILE A 734 26.57 -19.22 -8.24
CA ILE A 734 25.62 -18.41 -9.00
C ILE A 734 25.07 -19.25 -10.15
N HIS A 735 23.75 -19.24 -10.28
CA HIS A 735 22.99 -19.83 -11.38
C HIS A 735 22.39 -18.71 -12.23
N ARG A 736 22.32 -18.93 -13.54
CA ARG A 736 21.74 -17.98 -14.50
C ARG A 736 20.90 -18.71 -15.53
N VAL A 737 19.71 -18.20 -15.78
CA VAL A 737 18.85 -18.63 -16.89
C VAL A 737 18.42 -17.43 -17.71
N GLU A 738 18.35 -17.61 -19.01
CA GLU A 738 17.74 -16.66 -19.93
C GLU A 738 16.71 -17.38 -20.79
N ALA A 739 15.52 -16.82 -20.90
CA ALA A 739 14.46 -17.38 -21.73
C ALA A 739 13.83 -16.32 -22.62
N VAL A 740 13.48 -16.72 -23.84
CA VAL A 740 12.89 -15.85 -24.87
C VAL A 740 11.89 -16.63 -25.72
N VAL A 741 10.80 -16.00 -26.13
CA VAL A 741 9.82 -16.63 -27.03
C VAL A 741 10.21 -16.53 -28.51
N THR A 742 9.98 -17.60 -29.26
CA THR A 742 10.23 -17.69 -30.70
C THR A 742 8.98 -18.20 -31.44
N PRO A 743 8.52 -17.54 -32.53
CA PRO A 743 9.04 -16.30 -33.10
C PRO A 743 8.86 -15.11 -32.15
N LYS A 744 9.71 -14.08 -32.30
CA LYS A 744 9.63 -12.85 -31.50
C LYS A 744 8.26 -12.18 -31.64
N LEU A 745 7.89 -11.39 -30.63
CA LEU A 745 6.67 -10.58 -30.64
C LEU A 745 6.67 -9.67 -31.88
N ARG A 746 5.65 -9.81 -32.74
CA ARG A 746 5.59 -9.11 -34.05
C ARG A 746 5.42 -7.60 -33.91
N ARG A 747 4.75 -7.15 -32.84
CA ARG A 747 4.56 -5.74 -32.49
C ARG A 747 4.66 -5.60 -30.98
N PRO A 748 5.55 -4.76 -30.45
CA PRO A 748 5.57 -4.49 -29.02
C PRO A 748 4.38 -3.63 -28.62
N VAL A 749 4.00 -3.69 -27.34
CA VAL A 749 2.93 -2.86 -26.75
C VAL A 749 3.24 -1.37 -26.91
N PHE A 750 4.52 -1.01 -26.85
CA PHE A 750 5.06 0.31 -27.14
C PHE A 750 6.54 0.19 -27.49
N TRP A 751 7.12 1.23 -28.09
CA TRP A 751 8.55 1.30 -28.35
C TRP A 751 9.29 1.93 -27.16
N LEU A 752 10.50 1.45 -26.88
CA LEU A 752 11.37 2.09 -25.90
C LEU A 752 12.03 3.32 -26.52
N ASN A 753 11.91 4.45 -25.84
CA ASN A 753 12.61 5.69 -26.16
C ASN A 753 13.44 6.19 -24.97
N ASP A 754 14.37 7.08 -25.28
CA ASP A 754 15.22 7.80 -24.34
C ASP A 754 15.61 9.16 -24.92
N PHE A 755 16.27 9.99 -24.11
CA PHE A 755 16.59 11.37 -24.48
C PHE A 755 17.41 11.48 -25.77
N TRP A 756 18.41 10.62 -25.94
CA TRP A 756 19.31 10.70 -27.10
C TRP A 756 18.65 10.12 -28.36
N GLY A 757 17.79 9.11 -28.21
CA GLY A 757 16.95 8.61 -29.29
C GLY A 757 16.01 9.67 -29.85
N ASP A 758 15.33 10.42 -28.97
CA ASP A 758 14.33 11.41 -29.39
C ASP A 758 14.95 12.75 -29.82
N TRP A 759 15.97 13.24 -29.10
CA TRP A 759 16.50 14.59 -29.25
C TRP A 759 17.94 14.67 -29.75
N GLY A 760 18.65 13.55 -29.90
CA GLY A 760 20.08 13.55 -30.23
C GLY A 760 20.41 14.33 -31.50
N ASN A 761 19.63 14.13 -32.57
CA ASN A 761 19.82 14.87 -33.83
C ASN A 761 19.60 16.38 -33.67
N THR A 762 18.58 16.77 -32.89
CA THR A 762 18.27 18.17 -32.60
C THR A 762 19.39 18.82 -31.79
N VAL A 763 19.90 18.12 -30.77
CA VAL A 763 21.04 18.59 -29.95
C VAL A 763 22.27 18.77 -30.84
N ILE A 764 22.59 17.80 -31.69
CA ILE A 764 23.71 17.90 -32.63
C ILE A 764 23.53 19.11 -33.55
N ALA A 765 22.35 19.32 -34.12
CA ALA A 765 22.08 20.45 -35.01
C ALA A 765 22.26 21.80 -34.30
N VAL A 766 21.78 21.93 -33.06
CA VAL A 766 21.95 23.15 -32.25
C VAL A 766 23.43 23.38 -31.91
N VAL A 767 24.15 22.34 -31.49
CA VAL A 767 25.59 22.45 -31.19
C VAL A 767 26.39 22.84 -32.43
N VAL A 768 26.12 22.22 -33.58
CA VAL A 768 26.76 22.57 -34.86
C VAL A 768 26.42 24.00 -35.27
N GLY A 769 25.17 24.44 -35.10
CA GLY A 769 24.76 25.82 -35.35
C GLY A 769 25.48 26.82 -34.45
N LEU A 770 25.57 26.55 -33.15
CA LEU A 770 26.29 27.38 -32.18
C LEU A 770 27.79 27.43 -32.48
N LEU A 771 28.42 26.29 -32.81
CA LEU A 771 29.82 26.24 -33.24
C LEU A 771 30.04 27.02 -34.54
N GLY A 772 29.10 26.98 -35.47
CA GLY A 772 29.11 27.79 -36.68
C GLY A 772 29.03 29.29 -36.39
N ILE A 773 28.16 29.71 -35.45
CA ILE A 773 28.06 31.11 -35.00
C ILE A 773 29.35 31.55 -34.32
N VAL A 774 29.88 30.75 -33.39
CA VAL A 774 31.14 31.04 -32.69
C VAL A 774 32.31 31.11 -33.67
N GLY A 775 32.40 30.16 -34.61
CA GLY A 775 33.39 30.16 -35.67
C GLY A 775 33.29 31.39 -36.56
N GLY A 776 32.06 31.80 -36.94
CA GLY A 776 31.81 33.03 -37.69
C GLY A 776 32.21 34.31 -36.94
N ILE A 777 31.93 34.38 -35.63
CA ILE A 777 32.35 35.49 -34.77
C ILE A 777 33.88 35.54 -34.68
N ILE A 778 34.55 34.40 -34.47
CA ILE A 778 36.01 34.31 -34.44
C ILE A 778 36.61 34.76 -35.78
N MET A 779 36.06 34.30 -36.90
CA MET A 779 36.53 34.71 -38.23
C MET A 779 36.36 36.21 -38.47
N LEU A 780 35.23 36.80 -38.06
CA LEU A 780 35.00 38.25 -38.14
C LEU A 780 35.96 39.05 -37.25
N LEU A 781 36.32 38.53 -36.08
CA LEU A 781 37.31 39.15 -35.19
C LEU A 781 38.71 39.07 -35.79
N VAL A 782 39.09 37.94 -36.39
CA VAL A 782 40.37 37.74 -37.08
C VAL A 782 40.48 38.58 -38.36
N MET A 783 39.37 38.82 -39.08
CA MET A 783 39.37 39.70 -40.26
C MET A 783 39.42 41.20 -39.91
N ARG A 784 39.18 41.57 -38.65
CA ARG A 784 39.24 42.96 -38.16
C ARG A 784 40.56 43.32 -37.47
N SER A 785 41.36 42.32 -37.10
CA SER A 785 42.76 42.45 -36.67
C SER A 785 43.68 42.39 -37.88
#